data_AF-A0A939K027-F1
#
_entry.id   AF-A0A939K027-F1
#
_cell.length_a   1.000
_cell.length_b   1.000
_cell.length_c   1.000
_cell.angle_alpha   90.00
_cell.angle_beta   90.00
_cell.angle_gamma   90.00
#
_symmetry.space_group_name_H-M   'P 1'
#
loop_
_entity.id
_entity.type
_entity.pdbx_description
1 polymer ?
#
loop_
_entity_poly.entity_id
_entity_poly.type
_entity_poly.pdbx_seq_one_letter_code
_entity_poly.pdbx_strand_id
1 'polypeptide(L)'
;MKLSQVKLLKICSFIVVLFGVITCKKQEQPTPPEPPIKLGAMISEPLKELITKEIPSTGGTINVSGSGTKADGLKIDIPTGSYSKNNTIKIAVSSILNHTFGEYFNPVSSLIHIEDNITDISNKLITISIPIQLPEGHFASAFAFNADESLELLPTVLLEKNRIVIQTNQLSTIKSFKNGRITVTPGLNIIVTSVSQDKLDQLTFNSTFTPTVDDWEFANYGTEYSPKGIPNGMAIGAYYYFTNIKSKTGKQLFGNDQLGKYLLPASIGNDKDILWMDNALGLTFASKVEVLREGDKLFPYQEYFPNNFQKNSYDILTFYNISYNWLLNAQKDPQLLGLYDKTSNVIVTVVVTGKTKTDLLIADPNFPGTTRTLSFDRSSGFKNYDSGLLATKIKKFDQFAWLSPVFINKTELDNYWTSVNNRTLYPINSFVNEYEISTANGKQKLVDGMAVATSFNVIGISNKVDDQNVDFSLVDTKGNKIPERSKQNPYGLSADGIRFYELPAGTNTLGVYRKTKYSLDGEFKWADFKWFTINSEELSISSSTGAPINQQGQVDTDYVFKVGGSTYKPTSDTQFEWDFGDNTPPTKVTGIAEVKHSFKRGGIFTITLKIKTGNIVSVIMINVNIKSNAPTQGYVTINMPDLYEIREGTPTQNILQTANVYSYTFSVPTTGSSFISNWITNVDYKKTSLYRFFEFSGKESNINFLLETIKVGKINLIQQNYCNGEFCSAFDLTMPLNIFSFGYNYLISPFDYKRVSFEITNIIPIDVVVPATGYTLKSVVEGLIRLQPSSERNANGFTNSYLQSKQTKFSTEVYSKDEIVIKFSMPLYEL
;
A
#
# COMPACT_ATOMS: atom_id res chain seq x y z
N MET A 1 -67.66 -54.69 -23.12
CA MET A 1 -67.55 -53.91 -21.86
C MET A 1 -66.76 -54.77 -20.87
N LYS A 2 -65.61 -54.27 -20.40
CA LYS A 2 -64.71 -54.79 -19.33
C LYS A 2 -63.88 -56.07 -19.53
N LEU A 3 -62.58 -55.84 -19.32
CA LEU A 3 -61.52 -56.63 -18.64
C LEU A 3 -60.96 -57.90 -19.31
N SER A 4 -59.68 -57.80 -19.70
CA SER A 4 -58.79 -58.89 -20.11
C SER A 4 -58.18 -59.61 -18.90
N GLN A 5 -58.23 -60.94 -18.94
CA GLN A 5 -57.75 -61.84 -17.89
C GLN A 5 -56.27 -62.25 -18.02
N VAL A 6 -55.78 -62.58 -16.82
CA VAL A 6 -54.50 -63.06 -16.32
C VAL A 6 -54.21 -64.54 -16.64
N LYS A 7 -52.95 -64.79 -17.06
CA LYS A 7 -52.01 -65.89 -16.72
C LYS A 7 -52.31 -67.40 -16.98
N LEU A 8 -51.26 -68.01 -17.56
CA LEU A 8 -50.49 -69.22 -17.15
C LEU A 8 -50.88 -70.65 -17.61
N LEU A 9 -49.90 -71.22 -18.33
CA LEU A 9 -49.19 -72.51 -18.08
C LEU A 9 -49.83 -73.83 -18.54
N LYS A 10 -49.20 -74.50 -19.52
CA LYS A 10 -48.51 -75.82 -19.42
C LYS A 10 -48.29 -76.44 -20.83
N ILE A 11 -47.04 -76.65 -21.24
CA ILE A 11 -46.31 -77.95 -21.34
C ILE A 11 -46.80 -78.87 -22.48
N CYS A 12 -45.94 -79.05 -23.50
CA CYS A 12 -45.68 -80.27 -24.28
C CYS A 12 -44.29 -80.09 -24.95
N SER A 13 -43.22 -80.75 -24.49
CA SER A 13 -42.70 -82.06 -24.95
C SER A 13 -42.21 -82.04 -26.42
N PHE A 14 -40.91 -81.86 -26.70
CA PHE A 14 -39.78 -82.83 -26.77
C PHE A 14 -39.57 -83.47 -28.17
N ILE A 15 -38.33 -83.36 -28.68
CA ILE A 15 -37.58 -84.29 -29.57
C ILE A 15 -37.26 -83.87 -31.04
N VAL A 16 -35.99 -83.45 -31.20
CA VAL A 16 -34.97 -83.84 -32.21
C VAL A 16 -35.17 -83.46 -33.68
N VAL A 17 -34.36 -82.48 -34.14
CA VAL A 17 -33.53 -82.60 -35.36
C VAL A 17 -32.23 -81.83 -35.13
N LEU A 18 -31.12 -82.58 -35.12
CA LEU A 18 -29.73 -82.09 -35.10
C LEU A 18 -29.31 -81.87 -36.56
N PHE A 19 -29.21 -80.62 -37.01
CA PHE A 19 -28.53 -80.25 -38.26
C PHE A 19 -27.58 -79.07 -37.99
N GLY A 20 -26.34 -79.23 -38.43
CA GLY A 20 -25.24 -78.30 -38.20
C GLY A 20 -25.53 -76.89 -38.73
N VAL A 21 -25.52 -75.93 -37.81
CA VAL A 21 -25.48 -74.51 -38.15
C VAL A 21 -24.01 -74.14 -38.36
N ILE A 22 -23.60 -74.10 -39.63
CA ILE A 22 -22.47 -73.29 -40.07
C ILE A 22 -22.81 -71.86 -39.67
N THR A 23 -22.15 -71.35 -38.63
CA THR A 23 -22.22 -69.94 -38.25
C THR A 23 -21.57 -69.12 -39.37
N CYS A 24 -22.39 -68.67 -40.31
CA CYS A 24 -22.06 -67.50 -41.12
C CYS A 24 -21.77 -66.36 -40.15
N LYS A 25 -20.49 -66.04 -39.92
CA LYS A 25 -20.09 -64.77 -39.33
C LYS A 25 -20.71 -63.70 -40.23
N LYS A 26 -21.75 -63.04 -39.71
CA LYS A 26 -22.34 -61.85 -40.32
C LYS A 26 -21.17 -60.90 -40.52
N GLN A 27 -20.77 -60.69 -41.77
CA GLN A 27 -19.74 -59.74 -42.14
C GLN A 27 -20.25 -58.40 -41.64
N GLU A 28 -19.69 -57.91 -40.53
CA GLU A 28 -20.00 -56.59 -40.01
C GLU A 28 -19.72 -55.62 -41.14
N GLN A 29 -20.78 -55.04 -41.72
CA GLN A 29 -20.60 -53.95 -42.66
C GLN A 29 -19.78 -52.89 -41.93
N PRO A 30 -18.67 -52.41 -42.52
CA PRO A 30 -17.89 -51.37 -41.88
C PRO A 30 -18.83 -50.22 -41.55
N THR A 31 -18.89 -49.87 -40.25
CA THR A 31 -19.68 -48.74 -39.78
C THR A 31 -19.27 -47.53 -40.62
N PRO A 32 -20.23 -46.76 -41.17
CA PRO A 32 -19.90 -45.56 -41.92
C PRO A 32 -18.92 -44.70 -41.11
N PRO A 33 -17.85 -44.14 -41.71
CA PRO A 33 -16.94 -43.29 -40.98
C PRO A 33 -17.74 -42.17 -40.31
N GLU A 34 -17.52 -41.99 -39.01
CA GLU A 34 -18.18 -40.94 -38.25
C GLU A 34 -17.87 -39.57 -38.89
N PRO A 35 -18.87 -38.68 -39.01
CA PRO A 35 -18.68 -37.41 -39.69
C PRO A 35 -17.64 -36.54 -38.95
N PRO A 36 -16.88 -35.68 -39.66
CA PRO A 36 -15.98 -34.73 -39.04
C PRO A 36 -16.67 -33.87 -37.99
N ILE A 37 -15.97 -33.61 -36.87
CA ILE A 37 -16.44 -32.72 -35.82
C ILE A 37 -16.02 -31.30 -36.17
N LYS A 38 -16.99 -30.38 -36.22
CA LYS A 38 -16.71 -28.94 -36.26
C LYS A 38 -16.56 -28.42 -34.83
N LEU A 39 -15.33 -28.12 -34.44
CA LEU A 39 -14.99 -27.45 -33.20
C LEU A 39 -14.75 -25.97 -33.50
N GLY A 40 -15.83 -25.26 -33.81
CA GLY A 40 -15.76 -23.84 -34.12
C GLY A 40 -14.91 -23.51 -35.35
N ALA A 41 -13.83 -22.77 -35.13
CA ALA A 41 -12.79 -22.42 -36.10
C ALA A 41 -11.99 -23.60 -36.66
N MET A 42 -12.13 -24.80 -36.10
CA MET A 42 -11.41 -26.01 -36.49
C MET A 42 -12.36 -27.12 -36.94
N ILE A 43 -11.97 -27.88 -37.96
CA ILE A 43 -12.62 -29.11 -38.40
C ILE A 43 -11.64 -30.25 -38.15
N SER A 44 -12.08 -31.26 -37.40
CA SER A 44 -11.24 -32.39 -37.02
C SER A 44 -11.99 -33.71 -37.21
N GLU A 45 -11.28 -34.82 -37.18
CA GLU A 45 -11.90 -36.15 -37.05
C GLU A 45 -12.59 -36.30 -35.69
N PRO A 46 -13.42 -37.34 -35.50
CA PRO A 46 -13.87 -37.74 -34.17
C PRO A 46 -12.71 -38.00 -33.21
N LEU A 47 -12.92 -37.69 -31.93
CA LEU A 47 -11.92 -37.96 -30.88
C LEU A 47 -11.72 -39.48 -30.72
N LYS A 48 -10.49 -39.93 -30.92
CA LYS A 48 -10.06 -41.30 -30.65
C LYS A 48 -9.42 -41.36 -29.26
N GLU A 49 -10.08 -42.05 -28.32
CA GLU A 49 -9.48 -42.33 -27.02
C GLU A 49 -8.21 -43.18 -27.18
N LEU A 50 -7.13 -42.75 -26.51
CA LEU A 50 -5.84 -43.46 -26.53
C LEU A 50 -5.60 -44.22 -25.23
N ILE A 51 -5.87 -43.58 -24.09
CA ILE A 51 -5.63 -44.18 -22.78
C ILE A 51 -6.52 -43.52 -21.72
N THR A 52 -6.99 -44.33 -20.77
CA THR A 52 -7.60 -43.89 -19.51
C THR A 52 -6.81 -44.53 -18.38
N LYS A 53 -6.29 -43.73 -17.45
CA LYS A 53 -5.42 -44.19 -16.36
C LYS A 53 -5.73 -43.47 -15.05
N GLU A 54 -5.84 -44.23 -13.97
CA GLU A 54 -5.89 -43.69 -12.61
C GLU A 54 -4.48 -43.31 -12.14
N ILE A 55 -4.36 -42.10 -11.60
CA ILE A 55 -3.14 -41.54 -11.02
C ILE A 55 -3.36 -41.35 -9.52
N PRO A 56 -2.55 -42.00 -8.66
CA PRO A 56 -2.70 -41.84 -7.22
C PRO A 56 -2.29 -40.43 -6.75
N SER A 57 -2.69 -40.04 -5.54
CA SER A 57 -2.25 -38.76 -4.93
C SER A 57 -0.72 -38.67 -4.75
N THR A 58 -0.02 -39.81 -4.79
CA THR A 58 1.45 -39.87 -4.82
C THR A 58 2.06 -39.44 -6.15
N GLY A 59 1.26 -39.09 -7.15
CA GLY A 59 1.71 -38.73 -8.49
C GLY A 59 1.94 -39.96 -9.39
N GLY A 60 2.39 -39.71 -10.61
CA GLY A 60 2.68 -40.76 -11.59
C GLY A 60 2.95 -40.24 -12.99
N THR A 61 3.22 -41.17 -13.89
CA THR A 61 3.48 -40.87 -15.31
C THR A 61 2.47 -41.60 -16.20
N ILE A 62 1.98 -40.92 -17.23
CA ILE A 62 1.20 -41.48 -18.33
C ILE A 62 2.06 -41.42 -19.59
N ASN A 63 2.20 -42.55 -20.29
CA ASN A 63 2.89 -42.62 -21.57
C ASN A 63 1.92 -43.17 -22.62
N VAL A 64 1.83 -42.51 -23.76
CA VAL A 64 1.09 -42.97 -24.93
C VAL A 64 2.08 -43.60 -25.91
N SER A 65 1.88 -44.87 -26.24
CA SER A 65 2.69 -45.59 -27.21
C SER A 65 1.83 -46.56 -28.03
N GLY A 66 2.24 -46.81 -29.28
CA GLY A 66 1.58 -47.80 -30.16
C GLY A 66 0.17 -47.41 -30.62
N SER A 67 -0.21 -46.14 -30.53
CA SER A 67 -1.52 -45.62 -30.97
C SER A 67 -1.65 -45.51 -32.48
N GLY A 68 -0.52 -45.44 -33.21
CA GLY A 68 -0.47 -45.17 -34.65
C GLY A 68 -0.84 -43.74 -35.01
N THR A 69 -0.83 -42.82 -34.03
CA THR A 69 -1.19 -41.41 -34.20
C THR A 69 0.03 -40.50 -34.02
N LYS A 70 -0.10 -39.21 -34.36
CA LYS A 70 0.95 -38.22 -34.08
C LYS A 70 1.20 -37.99 -32.58
N ALA A 71 0.38 -38.56 -31.69
CA ALA A 71 0.59 -38.51 -30.24
C ALA A 71 1.39 -39.71 -29.70
N ASP A 72 1.90 -40.60 -30.55
CA ASP A 72 2.84 -41.64 -30.12
C ASP A 72 4.12 -41.03 -29.54
N GLY A 73 4.37 -41.29 -28.27
CA GLY A 73 5.43 -40.65 -27.48
C GLY A 73 4.95 -39.52 -26.57
N LEU A 74 3.65 -39.18 -26.56
CA LEU A 74 3.09 -38.24 -25.59
C LEU A 74 3.31 -38.76 -24.17
N LYS A 75 3.83 -37.90 -23.30
CA LYS A 75 4.10 -38.20 -21.90
C LYS A 75 3.55 -37.12 -20.99
N ILE A 76 2.87 -37.50 -19.92
CA ILE A 76 2.40 -36.61 -18.86
C ILE A 76 3.06 -37.07 -17.55
N ASP A 77 3.83 -36.18 -16.92
CA ASP A 77 4.44 -36.39 -15.61
C ASP A 77 3.71 -35.53 -14.56
N ILE A 78 3.12 -36.21 -13.56
CA ILE A 78 2.33 -35.61 -12.49
C ILE A 78 3.09 -35.80 -11.18
N PRO A 79 3.70 -34.73 -10.62
CA PRO A 79 4.46 -34.83 -9.39
C PRO A 79 3.63 -35.33 -8.19
N THR A 80 4.32 -35.89 -7.20
CA THR A 80 3.72 -36.20 -5.90
C THR A 80 3.11 -34.96 -5.25
N GLY A 81 1.89 -35.08 -4.70
CA GLY A 81 1.19 -33.96 -4.07
C GLY A 81 0.47 -33.02 -5.03
N SER A 82 0.53 -33.28 -6.34
CA SER A 82 -0.28 -32.58 -7.35
C SER A 82 -1.77 -32.58 -6.98
N TYR A 83 -2.29 -33.73 -6.56
CA TYR A 83 -3.69 -33.91 -6.18
C TYR A 83 -3.80 -34.54 -4.78
N SER A 84 -4.85 -34.14 -4.04
CA SER A 84 -5.10 -34.66 -2.68
C SER A 84 -5.71 -36.06 -2.67
N LYS A 85 -6.29 -36.49 -3.80
CA LYS A 85 -6.97 -37.77 -4.01
C LYS A 85 -6.51 -38.37 -5.34
N ASN A 86 -6.86 -39.64 -5.55
CA ASN A 86 -6.67 -40.28 -6.85
C ASN A 86 -7.46 -39.54 -7.93
N ASN A 87 -6.86 -39.42 -9.11
CA ASN A 87 -7.42 -38.72 -10.26
C ASN A 87 -7.39 -39.66 -11.48
N THR A 88 -8.52 -39.81 -12.17
CA THR A 88 -8.57 -40.57 -13.41
C THR A 88 -8.37 -39.61 -14.58
N ILE A 89 -7.32 -39.86 -15.36
CA ILE A 89 -6.97 -39.05 -16.52
C ILE A 89 -7.24 -39.85 -17.79
N LYS A 90 -7.98 -39.23 -18.70
CA LYS A 90 -8.27 -39.74 -20.04
C LYS A 90 -7.58 -38.87 -21.08
N ILE A 91 -6.95 -39.52 -22.06
CA ILE A 91 -6.31 -38.86 -23.19
C ILE A 91 -6.97 -39.35 -24.47
N ALA A 92 -7.45 -38.41 -25.27
CA ALA A 92 -7.95 -38.64 -26.61
C ALA A 92 -7.26 -37.71 -27.60
N VAL A 93 -7.29 -38.07 -28.89
CA VAL A 93 -6.72 -37.24 -29.95
C VAL A 93 -7.63 -37.17 -31.16
N SER A 94 -7.45 -36.11 -31.95
CA SER A 94 -8.11 -35.96 -33.24
C SER A 94 -7.17 -35.36 -34.29
N SER A 95 -7.25 -35.86 -35.51
CA SER A 95 -6.55 -35.28 -36.67
C SER A 95 -7.25 -33.99 -37.09
N ILE A 96 -6.47 -32.93 -37.31
CA ILE A 96 -6.99 -31.64 -37.75
C ILE A 96 -7.08 -31.68 -39.28
N LEU A 97 -8.28 -31.51 -39.80
CA LEU A 97 -8.57 -31.57 -41.24
C LEU A 97 -8.54 -30.18 -41.88
N ASN A 98 -9.01 -29.16 -41.15
CA ASN A 98 -9.02 -27.77 -41.60
C ASN A 98 -9.10 -26.79 -40.42
N HIS A 99 -8.73 -25.52 -40.62
CA HIS A 99 -8.89 -24.46 -39.64
C HIS A 99 -9.05 -23.07 -40.28
N THR A 100 -9.39 -22.08 -39.45
CA THR A 100 -9.57 -20.67 -39.88
C THR A 100 -8.63 -19.68 -39.19
N PHE A 101 -7.66 -20.15 -38.38
CA PHE A 101 -6.65 -19.34 -37.66
C PHE A 101 -5.61 -18.60 -38.53
N GLY A 102 -5.82 -18.51 -39.84
CA GLY A 102 -4.90 -17.82 -40.75
C GLY A 102 -3.64 -18.62 -41.12
N GLU A 103 -2.79 -18.01 -41.94
CA GLU A 103 -1.62 -18.66 -42.58
C GLU A 103 -0.47 -19.00 -41.60
N TYR A 104 -0.43 -18.34 -40.44
CA TYR A 104 0.63 -18.56 -39.45
C TYR A 104 0.34 -19.71 -38.50
N PHE A 105 -0.84 -20.32 -38.60
CA PHE A 105 -1.20 -21.50 -37.82
C PHE A 105 -0.95 -22.76 -38.64
N ASN A 106 0.17 -23.44 -38.40
CA ASN A 106 0.54 -24.69 -39.06
C ASN A 106 0.68 -25.82 -38.03
N PRO A 107 -0.39 -26.58 -37.76
CA PRO A 107 -0.38 -27.65 -36.76
C PRO A 107 0.69 -28.71 -37.02
N VAL A 108 1.53 -28.95 -36.01
CA VAL A 108 2.57 -30.00 -36.02
C VAL A 108 2.26 -31.15 -35.06
N SER A 109 1.17 -31.06 -34.30
CA SER A 109 0.57 -32.15 -33.52
C SER A 109 -0.85 -32.46 -33.98
N SER A 110 -1.42 -33.57 -33.47
CA SER A 110 -2.88 -33.74 -33.40
C SER A 110 -3.49 -32.75 -32.40
N LEU A 111 -4.81 -32.56 -32.45
CA LEU A 111 -5.55 -32.00 -31.31
C LEU A 111 -5.54 -33.04 -30.19
N ILE A 112 -4.99 -32.69 -29.04
CA ILE A 112 -4.87 -33.58 -27.87
C ILE A 112 -5.89 -33.14 -26.84
N HIS A 113 -6.80 -34.01 -26.44
CA HIS A 113 -7.76 -33.77 -25.38
C HIS A 113 -7.34 -34.55 -24.13
N ILE A 114 -7.12 -33.85 -23.02
CA ILE A 114 -6.79 -34.45 -21.71
C ILE A 114 -7.94 -34.12 -20.78
N GLU A 115 -8.65 -35.12 -20.27
CA GLU A 115 -9.74 -34.97 -19.31
C GLU A 115 -9.33 -35.55 -17.96
N ASP A 116 -9.67 -34.86 -16.86
CA ASP A 116 -9.56 -35.35 -15.50
C ASP A 116 -10.93 -35.43 -14.81
N ASN A 117 -11.05 -36.28 -13.79
CA ASN A 117 -12.32 -36.48 -13.07
C ASN A 117 -12.49 -35.61 -11.81
N ILE A 118 -11.58 -34.66 -11.60
CA ILE A 118 -11.61 -33.70 -10.49
C ILE A 118 -11.58 -32.28 -11.05
N THR A 119 -12.20 -31.34 -10.35
CA THR A 119 -12.23 -29.92 -10.75
C THR A 119 -11.15 -29.08 -10.07
N ASP A 120 -10.25 -29.71 -9.30
CA ASP A 120 -9.24 -29.02 -8.51
C ASP A 120 -8.02 -28.66 -9.37
N ILE A 121 -7.44 -27.49 -9.11
CA ILE A 121 -6.15 -27.08 -9.67
C ILE A 121 -5.06 -27.92 -9.00
N SER A 122 -4.07 -28.35 -9.79
CA SER A 122 -2.90 -29.06 -9.26
C SER A 122 -2.07 -28.15 -8.34
N ASN A 123 -1.63 -28.68 -7.19
CA ASN A 123 -0.73 -27.95 -6.29
C ASN A 123 0.73 -27.91 -6.80
N LYS A 124 1.03 -28.57 -7.92
CA LYS A 124 2.35 -28.70 -8.52
C LYS A 124 2.27 -28.52 -10.03
N LEU A 125 3.36 -28.15 -10.67
CA LEU A 125 3.41 -28.09 -12.13
C LEU A 125 3.43 -29.50 -12.74
N ILE A 126 2.42 -29.79 -13.55
CA ILE A 126 2.33 -30.99 -14.40
C ILE A 126 3.14 -30.72 -15.66
N THR A 127 3.97 -31.68 -16.06
CA THR A 127 4.79 -31.57 -17.27
C THR A 127 4.21 -32.45 -18.37
N ILE A 128 4.02 -31.89 -19.57
CA ILE A 128 3.48 -32.60 -20.74
C ILE A 128 4.51 -32.51 -21.87
N SER A 129 5.04 -33.65 -22.28
CA SER A 129 5.96 -33.78 -23.42
C SER A 129 5.19 -34.29 -24.63
N ILE A 130 5.04 -33.44 -25.65
CA ILE A 130 4.24 -33.69 -26.85
C ILE A 130 5.18 -33.98 -28.03
N PRO A 131 5.05 -35.14 -28.69
CA PRO A 131 5.80 -35.44 -29.92
C PRO A 131 5.36 -34.51 -31.06
N ILE A 132 6.33 -33.99 -31.81
CA ILE A 132 6.12 -33.13 -32.98
C ILE A 132 7.11 -33.46 -34.09
N GLN A 133 6.90 -32.88 -35.27
CA GLN A 133 7.92 -32.81 -36.32
C GLN A 133 8.12 -31.35 -36.68
N LEU A 134 9.16 -30.73 -36.12
CA LEU A 134 9.44 -29.33 -36.35
C LEU A 134 10.14 -29.14 -37.70
N PRO A 135 9.57 -28.35 -38.64
CA PRO A 135 10.25 -28.01 -39.88
C PRO A 135 11.56 -27.24 -39.63
N GLU A 136 12.50 -27.33 -40.56
CA GLU A 136 13.74 -26.57 -40.46
C GLU A 136 13.46 -25.06 -40.51
N GLY A 137 14.16 -24.29 -39.65
CA GLY A 137 13.96 -22.84 -39.54
C GLY A 137 12.61 -22.42 -38.93
N HIS A 138 11.84 -23.35 -38.36
CA HIS A 138 10.58 -23.04 -37.67
C HIS A 138 10.74 -22.98 -36.15
N PHE A 139 9.82 -22.24 -35.53
CA PHE A 139 9.56 -22.25 -34.10
C PHE A 139 8.16 -22.83 -33.86
N ALA A 140 7.95 -23.51 -32.73
CA ALA A 140 6.65 -24.05 -32.36
C ALA A 140 6.29 -23.72 -30.91
N SER A 141 5.00 -23.51 -30.68
CA SER A 141 4.41 -23.30 -29.36
C SER A 141 3.17 -24.17 -29.21
N ALA A 142 2.87 -24.58 -27.98
CA ALA A 142 1.61 -25.23 -27.66
C ALA A 142 0.58 -24.20 -27.20
N PHE A 143 -0.67 -24.39 -27.59
CA PHE A 143 -1.80 -23.58 -27.19
C PHE A 143 -2.89 -24.47 -26.60
N ALA A 144 -3.54 -23.99 -25.55
CA ALA A 144 -4.84 -24.46 -25.14
C ALA A 144 -5.88 -23.93 -26.15
N PHE A 145 -6.69 -24.83 -26.69
CA PHE A 145 -7.80 -24.48 -27.56
C PHE A 145 -9.09 -24.46 -26.75
N ASN A 146 -9.57 -23.24 -26.49
CA ASN A 146 -10.74 -23.00 -25.66
C ASN A 146 -12.02 -23.19 -26.45
N ALA A 147 -13.12 -23.42 -25.74
CA ALA A 147 -14.41 -23.67 -26.38
C ALA A 147 -15.06 -22.41 -26.98
N ASP A 148 -14.56 -21.22 -26.65
CA ASP A 148 -14.88 -19.96 -27.33
C ASP A 148 -14.01 -19.73 -28.58
N GLU A 149 -13.28 -20.77 -29.00
CA GLU A 149 -12.41 -20.81 -30.15
C GLU A 149 -11.13 -19.99 -30.01
N SER A 150 -10.83 -19.46 -28.81
CA SER A 150 -9.57 -18.77 -28.53
C SER A 150 -8.40 -19.74 -28.36
N LEU A 151 -7.21 -19.28 -28.73
CA LEU A 151 -5.96 -19.97 -28.47
C LEU A 151 -5.25 -19.28 -27.31
N GLU A 152 -5.02 -20.01 -26.22
CA GLU A 152 -4.27 -19.51 -25.07
C GLU A 152 -2.90 -20.19 -25.03
N LEU A 153 -1.83 -19.39 -25.10
CA LEU A 153 -0.47 -19.94 -25.12
C LEU A 153 -0.20 -20.76 -23.85
N LEU A 154 0.44 -21.91 -24.00
CA LEU A 154 0.88 -22.75 -22.89
C LEU A 154 2.39 -22.58 -22.64
N PRO A 155 2.81 -22.51 -21.36
CA PRO A 155 4.22 -22.41 -20.94
C PRO A 155 5.08 -23.49 -21.56
N THR A 156 5.94 -23.12 -22.51
CA THR A 156 6.89 -24.04 -23.14
C THR A 156 8.24 -23.94 -22.45
N VAL A 157 8.73 -25.05 -21.91
CA VAL A 157 10.00 -25.13 -21.18
C VAL A 157 11.12 -25.80 -21.99
N LEU A 158 10.76 -26.52 -23.05
CA LEU A 158 11.70 -27.15 -23.98
C LEU A 158 11.10 -27.25 -25.37
N LEU A 159 11.88 -26.93 -26.39
CA LEU A 159 11.55 -27.18 -27.79
C LEU A 159 12.72 -27.89 -28.47
N GLU A 160 12.45 -29.07 -29.00
CA GLU A 160 13.38 -29.86 -29.80
C GLU A 160 12.74 -30.19 -31.16
N LYS A 161 13.52 -30.77 -32.08
CA LYS A 161 13.03 -31.10 -33.42
C LYS A 161 11.86 -32.09 -33.41
N ASN A 162 11.83 -32.99 -32.44
CA ASN A 162 10.88 -34.11 -32.35
C ASN A 162 9.92 -34.02 -31.16
N ARG A 163 10.05 -33.02 -30.29
CA ARG A 163 9.14 -32.83 -29.15
C ARG A 163 9.12 -31.41 -28.64
N ILE A 164 8.01 -31.04 -28.01
CA ILE A 164 7.86 -29.83 -27.21
C ILE A 164 7.45 -30.24 -25.79
N VAL A 165 7.97 -29.57 -24.77
CA VAL A 165 7.58 -29.82 -23.38
C VAL A 165 6.95 -28.57 -22.82
N ILE A 166 5.75 -28.73 -22.26
CA ILE A 166 5.00 -27.67 -21.60
C ILE A 166 4.74 -27.98 -20.13
N GLN A 167 4.40 -26.93 -19.39
CA GLN A 167 3.97 -27.04 -18.00
C GLN A 167 2.60 -26.38 -17.79
N THR A 168 1.78 -26.99 -16.95
CA THR A 168 0.48 -26.46 -16.53
C THR A 168 0.16 -26.94 -15.12
N ASN A 169 -0.66 -26.20 -14.38
CA ASN A 169 -1.27 -26.68 -13.12
C ASN A 169 -2.76 -27.02 -13.30
N GLN A 170 -3.29 -26.91 -14.52
CA GLN A 170 -4.69 -27.17 -14.84
C GLN A 170 -4.79 -28.11 -16.05
N LEU A 171 -5.63 -29.15 -15.93
CA LEU A 171 -6.00 -30.05 -17.02
C LEU A 171 -7.47 -29.86 -17.45
N SER A 172 -8.10 -28.75 -17.04
CA SER A 172 -9.44 -28.36 -17.45
C SER A 172 -9.45 -26.96 -18.08
N THR A 173 -10.44 -26.69 -18.93
CA THR A 173 -10.62 -25.37 -19.54
C THR A 173 -11.75 -24.61 -18.86
N ILE A 174 -11.46 -23.40 -18.35
CA ILE A 174 -12.44 -22.55 -17.67
C ILE A 174 -13.21 -21.75 -18.72
N LYS A 175 -14.51 -22.04 -18.90
CA LYS A 175 -15.28 -21.62 -20.09
C LYS A 175 -15.87 -20.21 -20.04
N SER A 176 -15.95 -19.57 -18.87
CA SER A 176 -16.34 -18.15 -18.65
C SER A 176 -16.92 -17.94 -17.25
N PHE A 177 -16.86 -16.69 -16.78
CA PHE A 177 -17.75 -16.16 -15.76
C PHE A 177 -18.97 -15.54 -16.44
N LYS A 178 -20.13 -16.22 -16.41
CA LYS A 178 -21.43 -15.60 -16.72
C LYS A 178 -22.29 -15.62 -15.47
N ASN A 179 -22.77 -14.45 -15.05
CA ASN A 179 -23.67 -14.26 -13.90
C ASN A 179 -23.14 -14.84 -12.57
N GLY A 180 -21.83 -14.76 -12.32
CA GLY A 180 -21.22 -15.26 -11.08
C GLY A 180 -21.15 -16.80 -10.99
N ARG A 181 -21.44 -17.54 -12.06
CA ARG A 181 -21.23 -18.98 -12.15
C ARG A 181 -20.09 -19.30 -13.10
N ILE A 182 -19.12 -20.08 -12.59
CA ILE A 182 -18.02 -20.65 -13.37
C ILE A 182 -18.56 -21.90 -14.06
N THR A 183 -18.57 -21.93 -15.40
CA THR A 183 -18.77 -23.18 -16.13
C THR A 183 -17.40 -23.75 -16.46
N VAL A 184 -16.99 -24.83 -15.79
CA VAL A 184 -15.78 -25.57 -16.15
C VAL A 184 -16.18 -26.58 -17.22
N THR A 185 -15.44 -26.63 -18.33
CA THR A 185 -15.57 -27.77 -19.25
C THR A 185 -14.53 -28.78 -18.86
N PRO A 186 -14.92 -30.04 -18.61
CA PRO A 186 -13.95 -31.09 -18.38
C PRO A 186 -12.95 -31.13 -19.55
N GLY A 187 -11.68 -31.10 -19.19
CA GLY A 187 -10.57 -31.31 -20.09
C GLY A 187 -9.91 -30.09 -20.73
N LEU A 188 -8.63 -30.28 -21.05
CA LEU A 188 -7.71 -29.39 -21.71
C LEU A 188 -7.48 -29.87 -23.14
N ASN A 189 -7.81 -29.04 -24.13
CA ASN A 189 -7.48 -29.29 -25.52
C ASN A 189 -6.15 -28.61 -25.85
N ILE A 190 -5.16 -29.36 -26.29
CA ILE A 190 -3.83 -28.87 -26.62
C ILE A 190 -3.58 -29.05 -28.11
N ILE A 191 -3.00 -28.03 -28.72
CA ILE A 191 -2.49 -28.08 -30.09
C ILE A 191 -1.11 -27.45 -30.15
N VAL A 192 -0.19 -28.10 -30.87
CA VAL A 192 1.12 -27.53 -31.17
C VAL A 192 1.11 -27.10 -32.62
N THR A 193 1.50 -25.86 -32.84
CA THR A 193 1.56 -25.23 -34.16
C THR A 193 2.93 -24.61 -34.37
N SER A 194 3.35 -24.41 -35.62
CA SER A 194 4.66 -23.86 -35.97
C SER A 194 4.59 -22.72 -36.98
N VAL A 195 5.63 -21.89 -36.97
CA VAL A 195 5.80 -20.76 -37.89
C VAL A 195 7.29 -20.55 -38.17
N SER A 196 7.62 -20.00 -39.34
CA SER A 196 9.00 -19.63 -39.69
C SER A 196 9.58 -18.63 -38.69
N GLN A 197 10.80 -18.88 -38.21
CA GLN A 197 11.51 -17.98 -37.30
C GLN A 197 11.74 -16.60 -37.92
N ASP A 198 12.04 -16.54 -39.22
CA ASP A 198 12.24 -15.27 -39.93
C ASP A 198 11.00 -14.37 -39.87
N LYS A 199 9.79 -14.97 -39.84
CA LYS A 199 8.55 -14.21 -39.66
C LYS A 199 8.44 -13.61 -38.27
N LEU A 200 8.85 -14.37 -37.23
CA LEU A 200 8.87 -13.86 -35.86
C LEU A 200 9.96 -12.80 -35.67
N ASP A 201 11.11 -12.94 -36.33
CA ASP A 201 12.22 -11.96 -36.30
C ASP A 201 11.80 -10.61 -36.91
N GLN A 202 11.01 -10.63 -37.99
CA GLN A 202 10.49 -9.41 -38.61
C GLN A 202 9.27 -8.82 -37.90
N LEU A 203 8.66 -9.53 -36.94
CA LEU A 203 7.46 -9.06 -36.25
C LEU A 203 7.75 -7.82 -35.42
N THR A 204 7.01 -6.75 -35.68
CA THR A 204 6.86 -5.60 -34.79
C THR A 204 5.42 -5.56 -34.30
N PHE A 205 5.23 -5.40 -33.00
CA PHE A 205 3.91 -5.46 -32.38
C PHE A 205 3.81 -4.46 -31.23
N ASN A 206 2.63 -3.87 -31.05
CA ASN A 206 2.28 -3.11 -29.86
C ASN A 206 0.92 -3.59 -29.37
N SER A 207 0.84 -3.91 -28.08
CA SER A 207 -0.42 -4.14 -27.42
C SER A 207 -1.17 -2.80 -27.26
N THR A 208 -2.42 -2.85 -26.82
CA THR A 208 -3.19 -1.64 -26.46
C THR A 208 -2.97 -1.22 -25.02
N PHE A 209 -2.14 -1.93 -24.27
CA PHE A 209 -1.69 -1.51 -22.95
C PHE A 209 -0.72 -0.34 -23.09
N THR A 210 -1.09 0.81 -22.56
CA THR A 210 -0.31 2.04 -22.67
C THR A 210 0.18 2.47 -21.28
N PRO A 211 1.50 2.50 -21.00
CA PRO A 211 2.02 3.16 -19.81
C PRO A 211 1.52 4.61 -19.74
N THR A 212 1.24 5.12 -18.54
CA THR A 212 0.49 6.35 -18.22
C THR A 212 -1.04 6.25 -18.38
N VAL A 213 -1.56 5.09 -18.77
CA VAL A 213 -3.01 4.83 -18.88
C VAL A 213 -3.35 3.54 -18.13
N ASP A 214 -2.60 2.48 -18.41
CA ASP A 214 -2.94 1.11 -17.99
C ASP A 214 -2.06 0.55 -16.87
N ASP A 215 -0.99 1.23 -16.52
CA ASP A 215 -0.16 0.93 -15.36
C ASP A 215 -0.53 1.77 -14.14
N TRP A 216 0.07 1.42 -13.01
CA TRP A 216 -0.06 2.19 -11.77
C TRP A 216 0.72 3.48 -11.86
N GLU A 217 0.19 4.56 -11.28
CA GLU A 217 0.89 5.84 -11.22
C GLU A 217 1.93 5.95 -10.10
N PHE A 218 1.88 5.05 -9.12
CA PHE A 218 2.74 5.12 -7.95
C PHE A 218 4.01 4.31 -8.13
N ALA A 219 5.13 4.84 -7.62
CA ALA A 219 6.38 4.12 -7.62
C ALA A 219 6.38 3.01 -6.56
N ASN A 220 7.08 1.93 -6.87
CA ASN A 220 7.23 0.78 -5.98
C ASN A 220 8.17 1.08 -4.80
N TYR A 221 7.66 1.73 -3.74
CA TYR A 221 8.40 1.96 -2.50
C TYR A 221 8.13 0.92 -1.40
N GLY A 222 7.33 -0.11 -1.71
CA GLY A 222 6.85 -1.09 -0.75
C GLY A 222 5.80 -0.55 0.21
N THR A 223 5.19 -1.46 0.96
CA THR A 223 4.11 -1.15 1.92
C THR A 223 4.36 -1.88 3.24
N GLU A 224 3.53 -1.65 4.25
CA GLU A 224 3.61 -2.40 5.51
C GLU A 224 3.40 -3.91 5.34
N TYR A 225 2.62 -4.31 4.32
CA TYR A 225 2.37 -5.72 4.00
C TYR A 225 3.55 -6.35 3.25
N SER A 226 4.18 -5.57 2.37
CA SER A 226 5.28 -6.03 1.51
C SER A 226 6.38 -4.94 1.48
N PRO A 227 7.16 -4.83 2.58
CA PRO A 227 8.10 -3.72 2.82
C PRO A 227 9.34 -3.80 1.94
N LYS A 228 9.63 -5.00 1.43
CA LYS A 228 10.67 -5.23 0.43
C LYS A 228 10.23 -4.74 -0.95
N GLY A 229 8.96 -4.41 -1.16
CA GLY A 229 8.42 -4.01 -2.46
C GLY A 229 7.18 -4.78 -2.87
N ILE A 230 6.44 -4.22 -3.83
CA ILE A 230 5.24 -4.79 -4.45
C ILE A 230 5.31 -4.89 -5.99
N PRO A 231 6.49 -5.14 -6.61
CA PRO A 231 6.59 -5.06 -8.07
C PRO A 231 5.72 -6.10 -8.78
N ASN A 232 5.62 -7.31 -8.23
CA ASN A 232 4.82 -8.36 -8.85
C ASN A 232 3.34 -8.05 -8.70
N GLY A 233 2.93 -7.60 -7.51
CA GLY A 233 1.60 -7.12 -7.22
C GLY A 233 1.15 -6.00 -8.16
N MET A 234 2.04 -5.06 -8.44
CA MET A 234 1.80 -3.97 -9.38
C MET A 234 1.64 -4.48 -10.83
N ALA A 235 2.59 -5.25 -11.35
CA ALA A 235 2.53 -5.73 -12.74
C ALA A 235 1.34 -6.67 -13.00
N ILE A 236 1.12 -7.65 -12.11
CA ILE A 236 -0.01 -8.58 -12.18
C ILE A 236 -1.33 -7.82 -12.02
N GLY A 237 -1.40 -6.87 -11.07
CA GLY A 237 -2.57 -6.05 -10.84
C GLY A 237 -2.93 -5.17 -12.04
N ALA A 238 -1.93 -4.55 -12.69
CA ALA A 238 -2.13 -3.74 -13.89
C ALA A 238 -2.59 -4.60 -15.09
N TYR A 239 -1.94 -5.75 -15.30
CA TYR A 239 -2.34 -6.73 -16.31
C TYR A 239 -3.80 -7.20 -16.09
N TYR A 240 -4.15 -7.57 -14.86
CA TYR A 240 -5.50 -8.01 -14.51
C TYR A 240 -6.53 -6.91 -14.73
N TYR A 241 -6.24 -5.68 -14.30
CA TYR A 241 -7.13 -4.54 -14.52
C TYR A 241 -7.40 -4.32 -16.00
N PHE A 242 -6.34 -4.29 -16.81
CA PHE A 242 -6.43 -4.08 -18.25
C PHE A 242 -7.32 -5.13 -18.93
N THR A 243 -7.04 -6.41 -18.66
CA THR A 243 -7.72 -7.53 -19.33
C THR A 243 -9.15 -7.77 -18.82
N ASN A 244 -9.44 -7.49 -17.55
CA ASN A 244 -10.70 -7.91 -16.92
C ASN A 244 -11.63 -6.77 -16.48
N ILE A 245 -11.08 -5.57 -16.24
CA ILE A 245 -11.82 -4.44 -15.66
C ILE A 245 -11.98 -3.32 -16.68
N LYS A 246 -10.89 -2.84 -17.30
CA LYS A 246 -10.92 -1.75 -18.28
C LYS A 246 -11.85 -2.05 -19.44
N SER A 247 -11.84 -3.28 -19.96
CA SER A 247 -12.74 -3.70 -21.04
C SER A 247 -14.23 -3.56 -20.69
N LYS A 248 -14.59 -3.62 -19.40
CA LYS A 248 -15.97 -3.48 -18.90
C LYS A 248 -16.32 -2.05 -18.50
N THR A 249 -15.38 -1.30 -17.94
CA THR A 249 -15.64 0.03 -17.37
C THR A 249 -15.26 1.17 -18.32
N GLY A 250 -14.38 0.91 -19.29
CA GLY A 250 -13.75 1.93 -20.13
C GLY A 250 -12.79 2.86 -19.37
N LYS A 251 -12.59 2.66 -18.07
CA LYS A 251 -11.77 3.54 -17.23
C LYS A 251 -10.31 3.11 -17.29
N GLN A 252 -9.42 4.11 -17.31
CA GLN A 252 -7.98 3.89 -17.19
C GLN A 252 -7.60 3.52 -15.75
N LEU A 253 -6.45 2.87 -15.58
CA LEU A 253 -5.91 2.56 -14.25
C LEU A 253 -5.14 3.75 -13.68
N PHE A 254 -4.26 4.33 -14.49
CA PHE A 254 -3.42 5.45 -14.11
C PHE A 254 -4.28 6.66 -13.73
N GLY A 255 -4.18 7.12 -12.48
CA GLY A 255 -4.94 8.29 -12.02
C GLY A 255 -6.45 8.05 -11.91
N ASN A 256 -6.87 6.81 -11.71
CA ASN A 256 -8.28 6.48 -11.48
C ASN A 256 -8.76 6.98 -10.10
N ASP A 257 -9.68 7.96 -10.10
CA ASP A 257 -10.28 8.54 -8.89
C ASP A 257 -11.08 7.55 -8.03
N GLN A 258 -11.56 6.46 -8.62
CA GLN A 258 -12.32 5.44 -7.89
C GLN A 258 -11.44 4.64 -6.93
N LEU A 259 -10.12 4.72 -7.08
CA LEU A 259 -9.14 4.03 -6.25
C LEU A 259 -8.68 4.87 -5.04
N GLY A 260 -9.51 5.82 -4.61
CA GLY A 260 -9.25 6.64 -3.42
C GLY A 260 -8.36 7.85 -3.67
N LYS A 261 -7.92 8.03 -4.92
CA LYS A 261 -7.15 9.18 -5.37
C LYS A 261 -7.99 10.44 -5.30
N TYR A 262 -7.42 11.51 -4.73
CA TYR A 262 -8.01 12.83 -4.82
C TYR A 262 -7.51 13.50 -6.08
N LEU A 263 -8.38 13.53 -7.10
CA LEU A 263 -8.11 14.32 -8.28
C LEU A 263 -8.24 15.80 -7.94
N LEU A 264 -7.11 16.49 -7.89
CA LEU A 264 -7.09 17.95 -7.98
C LEU A 264 -7.87 18.40 -9.22
N PRO A 265 -8.66 19.48 -9.14
CA PRO A 265 -9.25 20.11 -10.32
C PRO A 265 -8.16 20.56 -11.30
N ALA A 266 -7.87 19.75 -12.31
CA ALA A 266 -7.22 20.05 -13.60
C ALA A 266 -5.85 20.80 -13.64
N SER A 267 -5.23 21.22 -12.53
CA SER A 267 -4.19 22.27 -12.61
C SER A 267 -2.81 21.98 -12.01
N ILE A 268 -2.37 20.73 -11.84
CA ILE A 268 -0.94 20.46 -11.59
C ILE A 268 -0.44 19.52 -12.68
N GLY A 269 0.12 20.14 -13.72
CA GLY A 269 0.68 19.45 -14.87
C GLY A 269 1.91 18.63 -14.48
N ASN A 270 2.10 17.51 -15.17
CA ASN A 270 3.33 16.72 -15.36
C ASN A 270 4.21 16.32 -14.15
N ASP A 271 3.97 16.82 -12.94
CA ASP A 271 4.68 16.38 -11.74
C ASP A 271 4.06 15.07 -11.27
N LYS A 272 4.52 13.99 -11.93
CA LYS A 272 4.14 12.59 -11.72
C LYS A 272 4.38 12.09 -10.28
N ASP A 273 4.98 12.89 -9.39
CA ASP A 273 5.49 12.43 -8.09
C ASP A 273 4.77 12.94 -6.84
N ILE A 274 3.92 13.98 -6.88
CA ILE A 274 3.65 14.71 -5.62
C ILE A 274 2.62 14.00 -4.71
N LEU A 275 1.74 13.12 -5.22
CA LEU A 275 0.64 12.53 -4.43
C LEU A 275 0.42 11.02 -4.58
N TRP A 276 1.40 10.26 -5.07
CA TRP A 276 1.22 8.83 -5.34
C TRP A 276 0.65 8.01 -4.17
N MET A 277 0.90 8.42 -2.92
CA MET A 277 0.44 7.73 -1.70
C MET A 277 -1.07 7.78 -1.49
N ASP A 278 -1.80 8.64 -2.19
CA ASP A 278 -3.24 8.83 -2.01
C ASP A 278 -4.11 7.80 -2.76
N ASN A 279 -3.51 7.03 -3.68
CA ASN A 279 -4.13 5.88 -4.30
C ASN A 279 -4.10 4.67 -3.34
N ALA A 280 -4.75 4.83 -2.19
CA ALA A 280 -4.69 3.87 -1.09
C ALA A 280 -5.30 2.52 -1.46
N LEU A 281 -6.39 2.51 -2.24
CA LEU A 281 -7.00 1.27 -2.71
C LEU A 281 -6.10 0.54 -3.70
N GLY A 282 -5.45 1.26 -4.62
CA GLY A 282 -4.52 0.68 -5.59
C GLY A 282 -3.28 0.10 -4.92
N LEU A 283 -2.65 0.86 -4.01
CA LEU A 283 -1.51 0.40 -3.21
C LEU A 283 -1.86 -0.83 -2.36
N THR A 284 -3.03 -0.82 -1.73
CA THR A 284 -3.51 -1.97 -0.94
C THR A 284 -3.76 -3.17 -1.84
N PHE A 285 -4.43 -2.99 -2.99
CA PHE A 285 -4.69 -4.07 -3.94
C PHE A 285 -3.38 -4.69 -4.44
N ALA A 286 -2.45 -3.88 -4.95
CA ALA A 286 -1.14 -4.36 -5.40
C ALA A 286 -0.39 -5.08 -4.26
N SER A 287 -0.45 -4.58 -3.02
CA SER A 287 0.14 -5.26 -1.87
C SER A 287 -0.48 -6.61 -1.58
N LYS A 288 -1.81 -6.74 -1.63
CA LYS A 288 -2.47 -8.04 -1.41
C LYS A 288 -2.15 -9.03 -2.52
N VAL A 289 -2.02 -8.57 -3.76
CA VAL A 289 -1.55 -9.40 -4.87
C VAL A 289 -0.10 -9.85 -4.62
N GLU A 290 0.80 -8.97 -4.15
CA GLU A 290 2.17 -9.36 -3.78
C GLU A 290 2.17 -10.42 -2.65
N VAL A 291 1.36 -10.25 -1.62
CA VAL A 291 1.26 -11.22 -0.51
C VAL A 291 0.76 -12.58 -0.98
N LEU A 292 -0.24 -12.63 -1.88
CA LEU A 292 -0.67 -13.91 -2.44
C LEU A 292 0.44 -14.58 -3.26
N ARG A 293 1.29 -13.78 -3.91
CA ARG A 293 2.48 -14.30 -4.61
C ARG A 293 3.49 -14.87 -3.62
N GLU A 294 3.80 -14.15 -2.55
CA GLU A 294 4.75 -14.62 -1.53
C GLU A 294 4.32 -15.92 -0.85
N GLY A 295 3.01 -16.17 -0.73
CA GLY A 295 2.47 -17.42 -0.24
C GLY A 295 2.38 -18.54 -1.28
N ASP A 296 2.95 -18.37 -2.48
CA ASP A 296 2.83 -19.26 -3.65
C ASP A 296 1.37 -19.56 -4.05
N LYS A 297 0.41 -18.74 -3.60
CA LYS A 297 -1.03 -18.92 -3.88
C LYS A 297 -1.44 -18.35 -5.23
N LEU A 298 -0.68 -17.40 -5.76
CA LEU A 298 -0.88 -16.86 -7.11
C LEU A 298 -0.15 -17.65 -8.18
N PHE A 299 1.05 -18.17 -7.88
CA PHE A 299 1.93 -18.76 -8.89
C PHE A 299 3.10 -19.50 -8.21
N PRO A 300 3.44 -20.74 -8.61
CA PRO A 300 4.55 -21.51 -8.04
C PRO A 300 5.90 -21.03 -8.61
N TYR A 301 6.32 -19.81 -8.26
CA TYR A 301 7.46 -19.12 -8.90
C TYR A 301 8.76 -19.92 -8.82
N GLN A 302 9.00 -20.58 -7.68
CA GLN A 302 10.21 -21.36 -7.45
C GLN A 302 10.28 -22.61 -8.34
N GLU A 303 9.14 -23.18 -8.74
CA GLU A 303 9.10 -24.32 -9.66
C GLU A 303 9.32 -23.90 -11.12
N TYR A 304 8.99 -22.65 -11.45
CA TYR A 304 9.02 -22.12 -12.81
C TYR A 304 10.40 -21.61 -13.25
N PHE A 305 11.25 -21.20 -12.31
CA PHE A 305 12.65 -20.85 -12.55
C PHE A 305 13.57 -21.99 -12.10
N PRO A 306 13.64 -23.13 -12.83
CA PRO A 306 14.46 -24.26 -12.40
C PRO A 306 15.94 -23.87 -12.29
N ASN A 307 16.61 -24.37 -11.24
CA ASN A 307 18.02 -24.10 -10.96
C ASN A 307 18.99 -24.42 -12.13
N ASN A 308 18.56 -25.28 -13.06
CA ASN A 308 19.30 -25.74 -14.24
C ASN A 308 18.99 -24.92 -15.51
N PHE A 309 18.53 -23.68 -15.36
CA PHE A 309 18.22 -22.76 -16.45
C PHE A 309 19.39 -22.60 -17.43
N GLN A 310 19.26 -23.13 -18.65
CA GLN A 310 20.16 -22.75 -19.75
C GLN A 310 19.66 -21.43 -20.32
N LYS A 311 20.21 -20.32 -19.77
CA LYS A 311 19.79 -18.95 -20.06
C LYS A 311 19.46 -18.72 -21.55
N ASN A 312 20.40 -18.95 -22.46
CA ASN A 312 20.21 -18.62 -23.87
C ASN A 312 19.04 -19.39 -24.51
N SER A 313 18.94 -20.70 -24.27
CA SER A 313 17.87 -21.54 -24.82
C SER A 313 16.50 -21.07 -24.32
N TYR A 314 16.39 -20.70 -23.04
CA TYR A 314 15.13 -20.28 -22.44
C TYR A 314 14.74 -18.85 -22.80
N ASP A 315 15.71 -17.93 -22.90
CA ASP A 315 15.49 -16.57 -23.40
C ASP A 315 14.90 -16.61 -24.82
N ILE A 316 15.45 -17.47 -25.69
CA ILE A 316 14.96 -17.69 -27.06
C ILE A 316 13.52 -18.22 -27.04
N LEU A 317 13.24 -19.24 -26.21
CA LEU A 317 11.88 -19.75 -26.04
C LEU A 317 10.92 -18.64 -25.58
N THR A 318 11.30 -17.86 -24.58
CA THR A 318 10.49 -16.78 -24.02
C THR A 318 10.16 -15.71 -25.07
N PHE A 319 11.17 -15.22 -25.79
CA PHE A 319 11.00 -14.20 -26.82
C PHE A 319 10.07 -14.67 -27.96
N TYR A 320 10.31 -15.87 -28.49
CA TYR A 320 9.52 -16.39 -29.60
C TYR A 320 8.12 -16.87 -29.19
N ASN A 321 7.93 -17.38 -27.98
CA ASN A 321 6.59 -17.69 -27.46
C ASN A 321 5.73 -16.42 -27.40
N ILE A 322 6.24 -15.34 -26.80
CA ILE A 322 5.54 -14.04 -26.76
C ILE A 322 5.24 -13.54 -28.18
N SER A 323 6.24 -13.59 -29.06
CA SER A 323 6.10 -13.17 -30.46
C SER A 323 5.04 -13.97 -31.20
N TYR A 324 5.03 -15.28 -31.02
CA TYR A 324 4.13 -16.17 -31.75
C TYR A 324 2.70 -16.06 -31.23
N ASN A 325 2.53 -15.87 -29.91
CA ASN A 325 1.23 -15.58 -29.32
C ASN A 325 0.58 -14.34 -29.93
N TRP A 326 1.34 -13.24 -30.06
CA TRP A 326 0.83 -12.02 -30.70
C TRP A 326 0.57 -12.17 -32.19
N LEU A 327 1.41 -12.91 -32.91
CA LEU A 327 1.21 -13.18 -34.34
C LEU A 327 -0.09 -13.96 -34.60
N LEU A 328 -0.38 -14.99 -33.79
CA LEU A 328 -1.54 -15.84 -33.98
C LEU A 328 -2.84 -15.22 -33.51
N ASN A 329 -2.85 -14.68 -32.29
CA ASN A 329 -4.09 -14.19 -31.72
C ASN A 329 -4.49 -12.83 -32.26
N ALA A 330 -3.58 -12.10 -32.92
CA ALA A 330 -3.72 -10.68 -33.26
C ALA A 330 -4.22 -9.84 -32.07
N GLN A 331 -4.10 -10.38 -30.85
CA GLN A 331 -4.68 -9.86 -29.63
C GLN A 331 -3.79 -8.74 -29.14
N LYS A 332 -4.42 -7.59 -28.88
CA LYS A 332 -3.78 -6.38 -28.38
C LYS A 332 -3.55 -6.44 -26.87
N ASP A 333 -3.39 -7.63 -26.32
CA ASP A 333 -3.20 -7.87 -24.90
C ASP A 333 -1.70 -7.84 -24.56
N PRO A 334 -1.33 -7.18 -23.44
CA PRO A 334 0.02 -7.24 -22.93
C PRO A 334 0.38 -8.67 -22.48
N GLN A 335 1.67 -8.93 -22.25
CA GLN A 335 2.13 -10.18 -21.65
C GLN A 335 2.79 -9.90 -20.29
N LEU A 336 3.02 -10.93 -19.47
CA LEU A 336 3.80 -10.80 -18.24
C LEU A 336 5.16 -11.47 -18.40
N LEU A 337 6.18 -10.83 -17.86
CA LEU A 337 7.55 -11.33 -17.89
C LEU A 337 8.13 -11.27 -16.47
N GLY A 338 8.59 -12.41 -15.98
CA GLY A 338 9.34 -12.51 -14.74
C GLY A 338 10.81 -12.26 -15.00
N LEU A 339 11.41 -11.41 -14.18
CA LEU A 339 12.82 -11.09 -14.10
C LEU A 339 13.36 -11.78 -12.86
N TYR A 340 14.37 -12.63 -13.01
CA TYR A 340 14.95 -13.37 -11.91
C TYR A 340 16.44 -13.05 -11.78
N ASP A 341 16.85 -12.74 -10.56
CA ASP A 341 18.24 -12.64 -10.14
C ASP A 341 18.58 -13.89 -9.33
N LYS A 342 19.30 -14.81 -9.98
CA LYS A 342 19.71 -16.08 -9.39
C LYS A 342 20.60 -15.91 -8.16
N THR A 343 21.37 -14.82 -8.08
CA THR A 343 22.32 -14.60 -6.99
C THR A 343 21.61 -14.26 -5.69
N SER A 344 20.59 -13.41 -5.76
CA SER A 344 19.81 -13.00 -4.58
C SER A 344 18.49 -13.75 -4.40
N ASN A 345 18.16 -14.67 -5.32
CA ASN A 345 16.88 -15.38 -5.38
C ASN A 345 15.69 -14.41 -5.36
N VAL A 346 15.75 -13.37 -6.19
CA VAL A 346 14.76 -12.30 -6.25
C VAL A 346 14.02 -12.31 -7.58
N ILE A 347 12.69 -12.18 -7.50
CA ILE A 347 11.81 -12.16 -8.67
C ILE A 347 11.04 -10.83 -8.72
N VAL A 348 11.05 -10.21 -9.90
CA VAL A 348 10.29 -9.00 -10.25
C VAL A 348 9.47 -9.32 -11.49
N THR A 349 8.22 -8.84 -11.57
CA THR A 349 7.40 -9.00 -12.76
C THR A 349 7.25 -7.66 -13.46
N VAL A 350 7.31 -7.68 -14.79
CA VAL A 350 7.01 -6.52 -15.66
C VAL A 350 5.93 -6.88 -16.66
N VAL A 351 5.26 -5.86 -17.19
CA VAL A 351 4.24 -6.01 -18.25
C VAL A 351 4.92 -5.77 -19.59
N VAL A 352 4.87 -6.74 -20.50
CA VAL A 352 5.35 -6.57 -21.88
C VAL A 352 4.25 -5.94 -22.72
N THR A 353 4.49 -4.74 -23.21
CA THR A 353 3.54 -3.92 -23.96
C THR A 353 3.74 -3.98 -25.46
N GLY A 354 4.85 -4.54 -25.93
CA GLY A 354 5.13 -4.65 -27.36
C GLY A 354 6.47 -5.30 -27.66
N LYS A 355 6.81 -5.28 -28.94
CA LYS A 355 8.03 -5.87 -29.50
C LYS A 355 8.49 -5.10 -30.73
N THR A 356 9.79 -4.85 -30.81
CA THR A 356 10.49 -4.45 -32.04
C THR A 356 11.12 -5.70 -32.68
N LYS A 357 11.94 -5.55 -33.72
CA LYS A 357 12.67 -6.71 -34.28
C LYS A 357 13.58 -7.38 -33.24
N THR A 358 14.17 -6.59 -32.36
CA THR A 358 15.25 -6.99 -31.44
C THR A 358 14.95 -6.74 -29.97
N ASP A 359 13.83 -6.12 -29.61
CA ASP A 359 13.56 -5.71 -28.24
C ASP A 359 12.13 -6.02 -27.84
N LEU A 360 11.91 -6.28 -26.56
CA LEU A 360 10.60 -6.21 -25.93
C LEU A 360 10.39 -4.82 -25.34
N LEU A 361 9.20 -4.25 -25.53
CA LEU A 361 8.76 -3.03 -24.86
C LEU A 361 8.07 -3.42 -23.56
N ILE A 362 8.42 -2.78 -22.45
CA ILE A 362 7.95 -3.16 -21.11
C ILE A 362 7.51 -1.96 -20.29
N ALA A 363 6.46 -2.14 -19.49
CA ALA A 363 6.07 -1.28 -18.38
C ALA A 363 6.62 -1.90 -17.08
N ASP A 364 7.56 -1.19 -16.46
CA ASP A 364 8.26 -1.64 -15.25
C ASP A 364 7.65 -0.95 -14.02
N PRO A 365 7.16 -1.71 -13.02
CA PRO A 365 6.60 -1.14 -11.78
C PRO A 365 7.53 -0.21 -11.00
N ASN A 366 8.85 -0.30 -11.21
CA ASN A 366 9.82 0.61 -10.59
C ASN A 366 9.97 1.93 -11.35
N PHE A 367 9.41 2.02 -12.55
CA PHE A 367 9.44 3.19 -13.43
C PHE A 367 8.04 3.45 -14.02
N PRO A 368 7.03 3.68 -13.16
CA PRO A 368 5.64 3.83 -13.57
C PRO A 368 5.47 4.94 -14.63
N GLY A 369 4.53 4.74 -15.54
CA GLY A 369 4.22 5.68 -16.61
C GLY A 369 5.33 5.84 -17.65
N THR A 370 6.22 4.85 -17.78
CA THR A 370 7.33 4.85 -18.74
C THR A 370 7.41 3.53 -19.49
N THR A 371 7.53 3.59 -20.82
CA THR A 371 7.91 2.43 -21.64
C THR A 371 9.43 2.28 -21.65
N ARG A 372 9.92 1.11 -21.26
CA ARG A 372 11.34 0.74 -21.32
C ARG A 372 11.54 -0.41 -22.32
N THR A 373 12.78 -0.73 -22.60
CA THR A 373 13.15 -1.77 -23.57
C THR A 373 14.02 -2.85 -22.94
N LEU A 374 13.71 -4.10 -23.23
CA LEU A 374 14.55 -5.26 -22.94
C LEU A 374 15.11 -5.81 -24.26
N SER A 375 16.40 -5.62 -24.49
CA SER A 375 17.05 -6.06 -25.72
C SER A 375 17.29 -7.56 -25.77
N PHE A 376 17.05 -8.13 -26.94
CA PHE A 376 17.22 -9.54 -27.28
C PHE A 376 18.16 -9.68 -28.48
N ASP A 377 19.07 -10.65 -28.36
CA ASP A 377 19.92 -11.09 -29.45
C ASP A 377 19.80 -12.60 -29.60
N ARG A 378 19.61 -13.08 -30.83
CA ARG A 378 19.36 -14.51 -31.09
C ARG A 378 20.52 -15.41 -30.67
N SER A 379 21.75 -14.90 -30.67
CA SER A 379 22.94 -15.66 -30.28
C SER A 379 23.20 -15.66 -28.77
N SER A 380 22.89 -14.56 -28.08
CA SER A 380 23.17 -14.38 -26.64
C SER A 380 21.95 -14.35 -25.72
N GLY A 381 20.74 -14.44 -26.27
CA GLY A 381 19.49 -14.27 -25.53
C GLY A 381 19.23 -12.81 -25.12
N PHE A 382 18.50 -12.62 -24.02
CA PHE A 382 18.23 -11.30 -23.48
C PHE A 382 19.49 -10.69 -22.84
N LYS A 383 19.67 -9.38 -23.02
CA LYS A 383 20.65 -8.61 -22.25
C LYS A 383 20.16 -8.43 -20.81
N ASN A 384 21.10 -8.23 -19.89
CA ASN A 384 20.76 -7.90 -18.51
C ASN A 384 19.90 -6.63 -18.45
N TYR A 385 19.02 -6.55 -17.46
CA TYR A 385 18.06 -5.46 -17.32
C TYR A 385 18.05 -4.89 -15.91
N ASP A 386 18.04 -3.56 -15.80
CA ASP A 386 18.07 -2.84 -14.53
C ASP A 386 16.65 -2.60 -14.01
N SER A 387 16.30 -3.24 -12.88
CA SER A 387 15.03 -3.08 -12.16
C SER A 387 15.22 -3.34 -10.67
N GLY A 388 14.18 -3.41 -9.85
CA GLY A 388 14.35 -3.61 -8.40
C GLY A 388 13.16 -4.26 -7.70
N LEU A 389 13.40 -4.75 -6.48
CA LEU A 389 12.28 -4.97 -5.56
C LEU A 389 11.71 -3.64 -5.08
N LEU A 390 12.51 -2.58 -5.06
CA LEU A 390 12.07 -1.21 -4.77
C LEU A 390 12.57 -0.29 -5.89
N ALA A 391 11.82 0.77 -6.17
CA ALA A 391 12.21 1.82 -7.12
C ALA A 391 13.51 2.53 -6.70
N THR A 392 13.85 2.51 -5.41
CA THR A 392 15.10 3.08 -4.86
C THR A 392 16.27 2.10 -4.80
N LYS A 393 16.05 0.80 -5.06
CA LYS A 393 17.07 -0.26 -4.96
C LYS A 393 17.12 -1.06 -6.26
N ILE A 394 17.67 -0.42 -7.29
CA ILE A 394 17.84 -0.99 -8.63
C ILE A 394 19.06 -1.91 -8.68
N LYS A 395 18.91 -3.04 -9.39
CA LYS A 395 19.93 -4.06 -9.67
C LYS A 395 19.71 -4.70 -11.04
N LYS A 396 20.68 -5.51 -11.47
CA LYS A 396 20.65 -6.24 -12.74
C LYS A 396 19.97 -7.59 -12.59
N PHE A 397 19.04 -7.87 -13.49
CA PHE A 397 18.43 -9.18 -13.70
C PHE A 397 19.00 -9.81 -14.97
N ASP A 398 19.27 -11.11 -14.92
CA ASP A 398 19.94 -11.86 -16.00
C ASP A 398 19.18 -13.13 -16.41
N GLN A 399 18.01 -13.39 -15.83
CA GLN A 399 17.14 -14.49 -16.23
C GLN A 399 15.72 -13.98 -16.45
N PHE A 400 15.10 -14.44 -17.54
CA PHE A 400 13.81 -13.95 -17.99
C PHE A 400 12.91 -15.13 -18.31
N ALA A 401 11.68 -15.08 -17.80
CA ALA A 401 10.70 -16.10 -18.11
C ALA A 401 9.33 -15.49 -18.38
N TRP A 402 8.72 -15.88 -19.50
CA TRP A 402 7.34 -15.51 -19.77
C TRP A 402 6.43 -16.11 -18.70
N LEU A 403 5.62 -15.29 -18.05
CA LEU A 403 4.69 -15.73 -17.02
C LEU A 403 3.32 -15.87 -17.67
N SER A 404 2.90 -17.12 -17.90
CA SER A 404 1.60 -17.35 -18.52
C SER A 404 0.46 -16.92 -17.60
N PRO A 405 -0.52 -16.15 -18.11
CA PRO A 405 -1.72 -15.79 -17.37
C PRO A 405 -2.54 -16.99 -16.86
N VAL A 406 -2.40 -18.17 -17.48
CA VAL A 406 -3.09 -19.42 -17.07
C VAL A 406 -2.83 -19.78 -15.60
N PHE A 407 -1.69 -19.35 -15.07
CA PHE A 407 -1.28 -19.66 -13.71
C PHE A 407 -1.85 -18.69 -12.69
N ILE A 408 -2.34 -17.53 -13.11
CA ILE A 408 -2.84 -16.49 -12.21
C ILE A 408 -4.19 -16.94 -11.66
N ASN A 409 -4.29 -17.03 -10.33
CA ASN A 409 -5.56 -17.30 -9.65
C ASN A 409 -6.52 -16.10 -9.79
N LYS A 410 -7.26 -16.08 -10.89
CA LYS A 410 -8.20 -15.01 -11.22
C LYS A 410 -9.33 -14.87 -10.20
N THR A 411 -9.78 -15.95 -9.57
CA THR A 411 -10.82 -15.92 -8.54
C THR A 411 -10.39 -15.08 -7.34
N GLU A 412 -9.15 -15.23 -6.87
CA GLU A 412 -8.62 -14.41 -5.78
C GLU A 412 -8.49 -12.93 -6.18
N LEU A 413 -8.04 -12.65 -7.41
CA LEU A 413 -7.98 -11.29 -7.93
C LEU A 413 -9.38 -10.65 -8.04
N ASP A 414 -10.37 -11.39 -8.52
CA ASP A 414 -11.77 -10.95 -8.58
C ASP A 414 -12.34 -10.66 -7.17
N ASN A 415 -11.98 -11.46 -6.16
CA ASN A 415 -12.38 -11.23 -4.76
C ASN A 415 -11.78 -9.95 -4.19
N TYR A 416 -10.48 -9.72 -4.42
CA TYR A 416 -9.82 -8.48 -4.00
C TYR A 416 -10.34 -7.27 -4.76
N TRP A 417 -10.56 -7.39 -6.07
CA TRP A 417 -11.12 -6.30 -6.86
C TRP A 417 -12.57 -5.98 -6.45
N THR A 418 -13.37 -6.99 -6.10
CA THR A 418 -14.69 -6.78 -5.50
C THR A 418 -14.58 -5.99 -4.20
N SER A 419 -13.58 -6.29 -3.38
CA SER A 419 -13.31 -5.54 -2.15
C SER A 419 -12.83 -4.11 -2.43
N VAL A 420 -12.10 -3.86 -3.52
CA VAL A 420 -11.77 -2.50 -4.00
C VAL A 420 -13.04 -1.74 -4.36
N ASN A 421 -13.91 -2.32 -5.18
CA ASN A 421 -15.18 -1.71 -5.60
C ASN A 421 -16.10 -1.40 -4.41
N ASN A 422 -16.16 -2.30 -3.44
CA ASN A 422 -16.96 -2.13 -2.23
C ASN A 422 -16.29 -1.23 -1.18
N ARG A 423 -15.06 -0.77 -1.41
CA ARG A 423 -14.23 -0.04 -0.43
C ARG A 423 -14.07 -0.79 0.90
N THR A 424 -14.07 -2.12 0.84
CA THR A 424 -13.91 -3.02 1.98
C THR A 424 -12.54 -3.69 2.02
N LEU A 425 -11.66 -3.42 1.04
CA LEU A 425 -10.31 -3.95 1.03
C LEU A 425 -9.58 -3.43 2.27
N TYR A 426 -9.39 -4.32 3.25
CA TYR A 426 -9.01 -3.97 4.61
C TYR A 426 -7.55 -3.48 4.67
N PRO A 427 -7.23 -2.48 5.52
CA PRO A 427 -8.12 -1.89 6.50
C PRO A 427 -8.42 -0.41 6.21
N ILE A 428 -9.16 -0.10 5.14
CA ILE A 428 -9.74 1.26 5.00
C ILE A 428 -10.62 1.63 6.22
N ASN A 429 -10.99 0.64 7.04
CA ASN A 429 -11.70 0.82 8.32
C ASN A 429 -10.82 0.86 9.59
N SER A 430 -9.52 0.51 9.59
CA SER A 430 -8.68 0.72 10.79
C SER A 430 -8.30 2.20 10.94
N PHE A 431 -8.05 2.88 9.82
CA PHE A 431 -7.72 4.30 9.79
C PHE A 431 -8.74 5.18 10.51
N VAL A 432 -10.02 4.88 10.33
CA VAL A 432 -11.12 5.73 10.82
C VAL A 432 -11.22 5.67 12.34
N ASN A 433 -10.71 4.63 13.00
CA ASN A 433 -10.82 4.49 14.46
C ASN A 433 -9.56 4.91 15.23
N GLU A 434 -8.50 5.32 14.53
CA GLU A 434 -7.17 5.52 15.13
C GLU A 434 -6.77 6.99 15.29
N TYR A 435 -7.34 7.94 14.55
CA TYR A 435 -6.93 9.35 14.65
C TYR A 435 -7.90 10.20 15.46
N GLU A 436 -7.33 10.95 16.40
CA GLU A 436 -8.02 11.97 17.17
C GLU A 436 -7.48 13.35 16.82
N ILE A 437 -8.37 14.32 16.69
CA ILE A 437 -8.05 15.74 16.57
C ILE A 437 -8.27 16.42 17.92
N SER A 438 -7.23 17.05 18.43
CA SER A 438 -7.23 17.91 19.60
C SER A 438 -7.49 19.35 19.17
N THR A 439 -8.60 19.91 19.66
CA THR A 439 -9.06 21.28 19.38
C THR A 439 -9.34 22.03 20.68
N ALA A 440 -9.78 23.29 20.61
CA ALA A 440 -10.27 24.00 21.80
C ALA A 440 -11.47 23.31 22.48
N ASN A 441 -12.18 22.42 21.78
CA ASN A 441 -13.30 21.62 22.30
C ASN A 441 -12.85 20.28 22.92
N GLY A 442 -11.55 20.01 23.08
CA GLY A 442 -11.05 18.72 23.54
C GLY A 442 -10.59 17.81 22.40
N LYS A 443 -10.35 16.53 22.72
CA LYS A 443 -10.04 15.48 21.75
C LYS A 443 -11.33 14.93 21.13
N GLN A 444 -11.36 14.82 19.81
CA GLN A 444 -12.48 14.26 19.06
C GLN A 444 -11.96 13.28 18.02
N LYS A 445 -12.77 12.30 17.62
CA LYS A 445 -12.44 11.40 16.52
C LYS A 445 -12.35 12.21 15.22
N LEU A 446 -11.24 12.11 14.49
CA LEU A 446 -11.10 12.80 13.21
C LEU A 446 -12.09 12.18 12.19
N VAL A 447 -13.03 12.99 11.71
CA VAL A 447 -14.02 12.60 10.68
C VAL A 447 -14.01 13.61 9.54
N ASP A 448 -14.34 13.15 8.34
CA ASP A 448 -14.43 14.00 7.17
C ASP A 448 -15.62 14.98 7.29
N GLY A 449 -15.43 16.21 6.84
CA GLY A 449 -16.39 17.32 6.99
C GLY A 449 -16.48 17.90 8.40
N MET A 450 -15.57 17.54 9.32
CA MET A 450 -15.59 18.07 10.69
C MET A 450 -15.41 19.59 10.69
N ALA A 451 -16.19 20.28 11.53
CA ALA A 451 -15.96 21.68 11.82
C ALA A 451 -15.22 21.84 13.16
N VAL A 452 -14.15 22.64 13.17
CA VAL A 452 -13.30 22.85 14.35
C VAL A 452 -13.13 24.33 14.62
N ALA A 453 -13.36 24.73 15.85
CA ALA A 453 -12.98 26.05 16.32
C ALA A 453 -11.54 25.99 16.84
N THR A 454 -10.66 26.82 16.30
CA THR A 454 -9.23 26.83 16.66
C THR A 454 -8.86 28.18 17.26
N SER A 455 -8.06 28.15 18.33
CA SER A 455 -7.27 29.30 18.71
C SER A 455 -5.94 29.23 17.97
N PHE A 456 -5.51 30.32 17.34
CA PHE A 456 -4.26 30.42 16.57
C PHE A 456 -4.19 29.61 15.29
N ASN A 457 -5.32 29.21 14.69
CA ASN A 457 -5.29 28.40 13.47
C ASN A 457 -4.50 27.10 13.65
N VAL A 458 -4.47 26.50 14.85
CA VAL A 458 -3.73 25.24 15.11
C VAL A 458 -4.68 24.09 15.40
N ILE A 459 -4.36 22.91 14.88
CA ILE A 459 -4.96 21.64 15.29
C ILE A 459 -3.88 20.69 15.81
N GLY A 460 -4.20 19.92 16.85
CA GLY A 460 -3.38 18.77 17.25
C GLY A 460 -3.95 17.51 16.63
N ILE A 461 -3.13 16.64 16.05
CA ILE A 461 -3.55 15.30 15.63
C ILE A 461 -2.73 14.30 16.41
N SER A 462 -3.39 13.26 16.94
CA SER A 462 -2.72 12.11 17.56
C SER A 462 -3.23 10.82 16.99
N ASN A 463 -2.35 9.83 16.93
CA ASN A 463 -2.75 8.44 16.83
C ASN A 463 -3.15 7.94 18.24
N LYS A 464 -4.31 7.30 18.35
CA LYS A 464 -4.83 6.69 19.58
C LYS A 464 -4.00 5.49 20.03
N VAL A 465 -3.35 4.82 19.08
CA VAL A 465 -2.43 3.73 19.36
C VAL A 465 -1.07 4.35 19.70
N ASP A 466 -0.69 4.30 20.99
CA ASP A 466 0.68 4.61 21.43
C ASP A 466 1.62 3.48 21.00
N ASP A 467 1.79 3.36 19.68
CA ASP A 467 2.70 2.43 19.06
C ASP A 467 3.82 3.23 18.42
N GLN A 468 5.03 3.11 18.99
CA GLN A 468 6.25 3.70 18.45
C GLN A 468 6.56 3.23 17.02
N ASN A 469 5.86 2.19 16.54
CA ASN A 469 5.94 1.71 15.18
C ASN A 469 4.95 2.39 14.24
N VAL A 470 4.18 3.40 14.65
CA VAL A 470 3.30 4.15 13.74
C VAL A 470 3.74 5.61 13.66
N ASP A 471 3.92 6.09 12.43
CA ASP A 471 4.19 7.48 12.10
C ASP A 471 3.09 8.00 11.17
N PHE A 472 2.84 9.31 11.19
CA PHE A 472 1.95 9.95 10.23
C PHE A 472 2.45 11.35 9.87
N SER A 473 2.10 11.80 8.67
CA SER A 473 2.33 13.17 8.22
C SER A 473 1.07 13.70 7.59
N LEU A 474 0.83 15.01 7.72
CA LEU A 474 -0.21 15.68 6.96
C LEU A 474 0.34 16.17 5.63
N VAL A 475 -0.48 16.07 4.59
CA VAL A 475 -0.22 16.66 3.27
C VAL A 475 -1.37 17.56 2.86
N ASP A 476 -1.07 18.64 2.16
CA ASP A 476 -2.09 19.50 1.54
C ASP A 476 -2.61 18.86 0.24
N THR A 477 -3.59 19.51 -0.40
CA THR A 477 -4.16 19.03 -1.67
C THR A 477 -3.15 19.01 -2.82
N LYS A 478 -2.02 19.72 -2.70
CA LYS A 478 -0.92 19.69 -3.68
C LYS A 478 0.10 18.60 -3.37
N GLY A 479 -0.05 17.88 -2.26
CA GLY A 479 0.87 16.84 -1.79
C GLY A 479 2.07 17.36 -1.01
N ASN A 480 2.13 18.67 -0.73
CA ASN A 480 3.18 19.21 0.12
C ASN A 480 2.92 18.74 1.55
N LYS A 481 3.98 18.27 2.21
CA LYS A 481 3.90 17.98 3.65
C LYS A 481 3.58 19.28 4.40
N ILE A 482 2.50 19.28 5.17
CA ILE A 482 2.17 20.40 6.06
C ILE A 482 3.19 20.37 7.21
N PRO A 483 3.97 21.44 7.42
CA PRO A 483 5.01 21.44 8.44
C PRO A 483 4.38 21.31 9.83
N GLU A 484 4.97 20.44 10.65
CA GLU A 484 4.63 20.36 12.06
C GLU A 484 5.15 21.62 12.76
N ARG A 485 4.27 22.27 13.53
CA ARG A 485 4.66 23.42 14.37
C ARG A 485 5.62 22.91 15.45
N SER A 486 6.79 23.54 15.57
CA SER A 486 7.82 23.12 16.53
C SER A 486 7.24 22.99 17.94
N LYS A 487 7.80 22.06 18.74
CA LYS A 487 7.29 21.49 20.02
C LYS A 487 6.81 22.47 21.13
N GLN A 488 6.75 23.77 20.91
CA GLN A 488 5.98 24.67 21.76
C GLN A 488 4.50 24.37 21.58
N ASN A 489 4.04 23.37 22.34
CA ASN A 489 2.64 23.02 22.46
C ASN A 489 1.85 24.26 22.89
N PRO A 490 1.04 24.87 22.00
CA PRO A 490 0.28 26.05 22.37
C PRO A 490 -0.82 25.73 23.41
N TYR A 491 -1.08 24.45 23.66
CA TYR A 491 -2.14 23.96 24.55
C TYR A 491 -1.63 23.34 25.87
N GLY A 492 -0.32 23.25 26.10
CA GLY A 492 0.25 22.74 27.36
C GLY A 492 0.04 21.23 27.64
N LEU A 493 -0.30 20.42 26.64
CA LEU A 493 -0.41 18.95 26.76
C LEU A 493 0.97 18.27 26.87
N SER A 494 1.07 17.14 27.57
CA SER A 494 2.25 16.26 27.48
C SER A 494 2.41 15.78 26.02
N ALA A 495 3.65 15.72 25.53
CA ALA A 495 3.98 15.52 24.12
C ALA A 495 3.76 14.09 23.61
N ASP A 496 2.90 13.30 24.26
CA ASP A 496 2.72 11.89 23.98
C ASP A 496 1.87 11.72 22.72
N GLY A 497 2.55 11.75 21.56
CA GLY A 497 1.99 11.40 20.25
C GLY A 497 1.14 12.45 19.55
N ILE A 498 0.96 13.65 20.12
CA ILE A 498 0.22 14.76 19.47
C ILE A 498 1.17 15.63 18.63
N ARG A 499 0.82 15.85 17.36
CA ARG A 499 1.52 16.75 16.44
C ARG A 499 0.65 17.94 16.10
N PHE A 500 1.22 19.14 16.10
CA PHE A 500 0.49 20.38 15.88
C PHE A 500 0.71 20.91 14.46
N TYR A 501 -0.37 21.35 13.82
CA TYR A 501 -0.35 21.87 12.45
C TYR A 501 -1.12 23.17 12.36
N GLU A 502 -0.62 24.11 11.57
CA GLU A 502 -1.32 25.35 11.26
C GLU A 502 -2.31 25.12 10.10
N LEU A 503 -3.59 25.44 10.32
CA LEU A 503 -4.68 25.40 9.36
C LEU A 503 -5.35 26.77 9.26
N PRO A 504 -5.28 27.47 8.11
CA PRO A 504 -5.95 28.76 7.94
C PRO A 504 -7.46 28.61 8.15
N ALA A 505 -8.13 29.69 8.59
CA ALA A 505 -9.59 29.71 8.71
C ALA A 505 -10.27 29.39 7.36
N GLY A 506 -11.33 28.60 7.40
CA GLY A 506 -12.11 28.16 6.24
C GLY A 506 -12.09 26.65 6.03
N THR A 507 -12.43 26.21 4.82
CA THR A 507 -12.42 24.80 4.43
C THR A 507 -11.01 24.36 4.04
N ASN A 508 -10.46 23.42 4.80
CA ASN A 508 -9.15 22.83 4.58
C ASN A 508 -9.30 21.37 4.17
N THR A 509 -8.72 20.96 3.05
CA THR A 509 -8.61 19.54 2.69
C THR A 509 -7.19 19.07 2.93
N LEU A 510 -7.04 18.05 3.78
CA LEU A 510 -5.76 17.51 4.21
C LEU A 510 -5.75 15.99 4.10
N GLY A 511 -4.63 15.45 3.63
CA GLY A 511 -4.35 14.03 3.57
C GLY A 511 -3.57 13.60 4.80
N VAL A 512 -4.04 12.57 5.49
CA VAL A 512 -3.27 11.91 6.55
C VAL A 512 -2.55 10.74 5.89
N TYR A 513 -1.22 10.86 5.77
CA TYR A 513 -0.35 9.80 5.26
C TYR A 513 0.24 9.03 6.43
N ARG A 514 -0.15 7.75 6.57
CA ARG A 514 0.32 6.85 7.63
C ARG A 514 1.46 5.98 7.15
N LYS A 515 2.43 5.78 8.03
CA LYS A 515 3.50 4.82 7.85
C LYS A 515 3.64 3.93 9.07
N THR A 516 4.09 2.70 8.87
CA THR A 516 4.43 1.80 9.97
C THR A 516 5.88 1.36 9.87
N LYS A 517 6.54 1.29 11.02
CA LYS A 517 7.92 0.86 11.17
C LYS A 517 7.95 -0.65 11.02
N TYR A 518 8.63 -1.12 9.98
CA TYR A 518 8.76 -2.53 9.76
C TYR A 518 9.82 -3.14 10.68
N SER A 519 9.50 -4.29 11.29
CA SER A 519 10.32 -4.88 12.35
C SER A 519 11.68 -5.39 11.87
N LEU A 520 11.83 -5.74 10.59
CA LEU A 520 13.06 -6.34 10.08
C LEU A 520 14.14 -5.31 9.71
N ASP A 521 13.79 -4.17 9.14
CA ASP A 521 14.74 -3.13 8.71
C ASP A 521 14.64 -1.83 9.53
N GLY A 522 13.59 -1.67 10.33
CA GLY A 522 13.34 -0.46 11.10
C GLY A 522 12.92 0.74 10.26
N GLU A 523 12.67 0.57 8.96
CA GLU A 523 12.23 1.63 8.07
C GLU A 523 10.71 1.82 8.15
N PHE A 524 10.25 3.07 8.05
CA PHE A 524 8.82 3.38 7.94
C PHE A 524 8.34 3.16 6.50
N LYS A 525 7.35 2.30 6.32
CA LYS A 525 6.73 1.99 5.02
C LYS A 525 5.32 2.53 4.94
N TRP A 526 4.84 2.78 3.72
CA TRP A 526 3.45 3.21 3.50
C TRP A 526 2.50 2.17 4.10
N ALA A 527 1.56 2.63 4.92
CA ALA A 527 0.56 1.78 5.54
C ALA A 527 -0.83 2.10 5.02
N ASP A 528 -1.18 3.38 4.98
CA ASP A 528 -2.49 3.84 4.50
C ASP A 528 -2.47 5.35 4.24
N PHE A 529 -3.52 5.84 3.58
CA PHE A 529 -3.74 7.26 3.30
C PHE A 529 -5.23 7.60 3.31
N LYS A 530 -5.61 8.74 3.91
CA LYS A 530 -6.99 9.23 3.83
C LYS A 530 -7.09 10.75 3.79
N TRP A 531 -7.97 11.26 2.92
CA TRP A 531 -8.34 12.67 2.86
C TRP A 531 -9.42 13.03 3.90
N PHE A 532 -9.30 14.21 4.48
CA PHE A 532 -10.27 14.82 5.38
C PHE A 532 -10.49 16.28 5.00
N THR A 533 -11.74 16.69 5.05
CA THR A 533 -12.17 18.09 4.96
C THR A 533 -12.43 18.60 6.36
N ILE A 534 -11.69 19.63 6.78
CA ILE A 534 -11.81 20.29 8.07
C ILE A 534 -12.23 21.73 7.83
N ASN A 535 -13.40 22.11 8.32
CA ASN A 535 -13.85 23.50 8.33
C ASN A 535 -13.34 24.16 9.62
N SER A 536 -12.21 24.86 9.54
CA SER A 536 -11.68 25.59 10.67
C SER A 536 -12.33 26.96 10.77
N GLU A 537 -12.76 27.33 11.97
CA GLU A 537 -13.17 28.70 12.29
C GLU A 537 -12.20 29.26 13.32
N GLU A 538 -11.78 30.51 13.12
CA GLU A 538 -11.02 31.23 14.11
C GLU A 538 -11.94 31.58 15.28
N LEU A 539 -11.55 31.18 16.49
CA LEU A 539 -12.23 31.62 17.68
C LEU A 539 -12.06 33.14 17.83
N SER A 540 -13.18 33.82 18.07
CA SER A 540 -13.20 35.28 18.24
C SER A 540 -13.80 35.65 19.59
N ILE A 541 -13.57 36.88 20.02
CA ILE A 541 -14.34 37.48 21.12
C ILE A 541 -15.36 38.42 20.44
N SER A 542 -16.64 38.24 20.76
CA SER A 542 -17.74 39.06 20.26
C SER A 542 -18.46 39.74 21.42
N SER A 543 -19.17 40.84 21.14
CA SER A 543 -20.00 41.52 22.14
C SER A 543 -21.42 41.67 21.60
N SER A 544 -22.41 41.36 22.44
CA SER A 544 -23.82 41.37 22.02
C SER A 544 -24.54 42.70 22.24
N THR A 545 -23.87 43.76 22.71
CA THR A 545 -24.47 45.08 22.94
C THR A 545 -24.64 45.93 21.67
N GLY A 546 -24.70 45.30 20.49
CA GLY A 546 -25.10 45.93 19.22
C GLY A 546 -24.05 46.82 18.54
N ALA A 547 -22.97 47.21 19.23
CA ALA A 547 -21.82 47.90 18.64
C ALA A 547 -20.67 46.90 18.37
N PRO A 548 -20.04 46.91 17.19
CA PRO A 548 -18.83 46.11 16.93
C PRO A 548 -17.75 46.43 17.98
N ILE A 549 -17.06 45.41 18.54
CA ILE A 549 -16.05 45.60 19.60
C ILE A 549 -14.91 46.56 19.19
N ASN A 550 -14.63 46.65 17.89
CA ASN A 550 -13.69 47.59 17.29
C ASN A 550 -14.21 49.04 17.20
N GLN A 551 -15.42 49.33 17.69
CA GLN A 551 -16.02 50.66 17.74
C GLN A 551 -16.27 51.09 19.20
N GLN A 552 -15.39 51.99 19.67
CA GLN A 552 -15.57 52.97 20.75
C GLN A 552 -16.69 52.66 21.76
N GLY A 553 -16.37 51.86 22.78
CA GLY A 553 -17.22 51.70 23.97
C GLY A 553 -17.26 52.95 24.85
N GLN A 554 -18.08 52.95 25.89
CA GLN A 554 -18.22 54.01 26.88
C GLN A 554 -17.90 53.44 28.28
N VAL A 555 -17.31 54.25 29.14
CA VAL A 555 -17.15 53.86 30.55
C VAL A 555 -18.51 53.65 31.21
N ASP A 556 -18.53 52.77 32.22
CA ASP A 556 -19.72 52.41 33.00
C ASP A 556 -20.88 51.81 32.19
N THR A 557 -20.60 51.31 30.99
CA THR A 557 -21.55 50.53 30.20
C THR A 557 -21.28 49.04 30.38
N ASP A 558 -22.32 48.27 30.69
CA ASP A 558 -22.23 46.81 30.79
C ASP A 558 -22.11 46.20 29.39
N TYR A 559 -20.94 45.64 29.10
CA TYR A 559 -20.68 44.84 27.92
C TYR A 559 -20.89 43.38 28.22
N VAL A 560 -21.60 42.70 27.34
CA VAL A 560 -21.70 41.25 27.33
C VAL A 560 -20.67 40.73 26.35
N PHE A 561 -19.63 40.06 26.84
CA PHE A 561 -18.61 39.40 26.02
C PHE A 561 -18.95 37.93 25.85
N LYS A 562 -18.82 37.43 24.62
CA LYS A 562 -19.10 36.05 24.25
C LYS A 562 -17.96 35.49 23.42
N VAL A 563 -17.68 34.19 23.58
CA VAL A 563 -16.84 33.47 22.63
C VAL A 563 -17.59 33.34 21.31
N GLY A 564 -17.02 33.89 20.24
CA GLY A 564 -17.47 33.78 18.87
C GLY A 564 -16.82 32.60 18.14
N GLY A 565 -17.49 32.13 17.09
CA GLY A 565 -17.20 30.89 16.36
C GLY A 565 -18.47 30.06 16.28
N SER A 566 -19.05 29.91 15.10
CA SER A 566 -20.37 29.29 14.92
C SER A 566 -20.38 27.79 15.30
N THR A 567 -19.20 27.18 15.25
CA THR A 567 -18.95 25.76 15.50
C THR A 567 -18.45 25.46 16.92
N TYR A 568 -18.12 26.49 17.70
CA TYR A 568 -17.67 26.33 19.09
C TYR A 568 -18.84 25.99 20.00
N LYS A 569 -18.77 24.83 20.67
CA LYS A 569 -19.79 24.35 21.62
C LYS A 569 -19.10 23.96 22.92
N PRO A 570 -19.09 24.84 23.92
CA PRO A 570 -18.44 24.53 25.18
C PRO A 570 -19.17 23.40 25.90
N THR A 571 -18.39 22.53 26.51
CA THR A 571 -18.89 21.44 27.36
C THR A 571 -19.12 21.96 28.78
N SER A 572 -19.86 21.21 29.59
CA SER A 572 -20.14 21.58 30.99
C SER A 572 -18.89 21.67 31.88
N ASP A 573 -17.77 21.09 31.46
CA ASP A 573 -16.47 21.13 32.12
C ASP A 573 -15.49 22.18 31.52
N THR A 574 -15.90 22.90 30.48
CA THR A 574 -15.07 23.97 29.89
C THR A 574 -15.00 25.17 30.82
N GLN A 575 -13.78 25.59 31.21
CA GLN A 575 -13.52 26.77 32.04
C GLN A 575 -13.06 27.95 31.16
N PHE A 576 -13.54 29.14 31.45
CA PHE A 576 -13.14 30.39 30.80
C PHE A 576 -12.57 31.33 31.86
N GLU A 577 -11.40 31.91 31.61
CA GLU A 577 -10.80 32.98 32.41
C GLU A 577 -10.69 34.23 31.53
N TRP A 578 -11.47 35.25 31.85
CA TRP A 578 -11.52 36.53 31.16
C TRP A 578 -10.69 37.56 31.93
N ASP A 579 -9.64 38.08 31.30
CA ASP A 579 -8.88 39.23 31.79
C ASP A 579 -9.16 40.42 30.86
N PHE A 580 -9.68 41.52 31.42
CA PHE A 580 -10.08 42.68 30.63
C PHE A 580 -8.95 43.69 30.40
N GLY A 581 -7.76 43.47 30.97
CA GLY A 581 -6.62 44.37 30.80
C GLY A 581 -6.76 45.74 31.47
N ASP A 582 -7.81 45.95 32.27
CA ASP A 582 -8.12 47.22 32.94
C ASP A 582 -7.73 47.25 34.43
N ASN A 583 -7.00 46.22 34.90
CA ASN A 583 -6.64 45.91 36.29
C ASN A 583 -7.78 45.34 37.16
N THR A 584 -8.93 45.00 36.59
CA THR A 584 -9.93 44.21 37.32
C THR A 584 -9.47 42.75 37.45
N PRO A 585 -9.79 42.06 38.56
CA PRO A 585 -9.44 40.66 38.71
C PRO A 585 -10.04 39.80 37.57
N PRO A 586 -9.30 38.80 37.03
CA PRO A 586 -9.82 37.94 35.98
C PRO A 586 -11.10 37.21 36.41
N THR A 587 -12.12 37.20 35.54
CA THR A 587 -13.40 36.53 35.81
C THR A 587 -13.36 35.10 35.31
N LYS A 588 -13.68 34.14 36.19
CA LYS A 588 -13.71 32.70 35.86
C LYS A 588 -15.15 32.19 35.78
N VAL A 589 -15.51 31.57 34.66
CA VAL A 589 -16.83 30.95 34.45
C VAL A 589 -16.67 29.54 33.87
N THR A 590 -17.61 28.65 34.16
CA THR A 590 -17.59 27.25 33.69
C THR A 590 -18.87 26.93 32.93
N GLY A 591 -18.76 26.30 31.75
CA GLY A 591 -19.90 25.89 30.90
C GLY A 591 -20.65 27.04 30.21
N ILE A 592 -20.46 28.29 30.65
CA ILE A 592 -21.08 29.50 30.07
C ILE A 592 -19.98 30.34 29.44
N ALA A 593 -20.04 30.50 28.12
CA ALA A 593 -19.06 31.26 27.33
C ALA A 593 -19.32 32.78 27.30
N GLU A 594 -20.13 33.30 28.23
CA GLU A 594 -20.61 34.67 28.28
C GLU A 594 -20.28 35.30 29.64
N VAL A 595 -19.74 36.52 29.62
CA VAL A 595 -19.47 37.29 30.84
C VAL A 595 -19.84 38.76 30.66
N LYS A 596 -20.33 39.39 31.73
CA LYS A 596 -20.62 40.83 31.75
C LYS A 596 -19.46 41.58 32.38
N HIS A 597 -19.03 42.68 31.75
CA HIS A 597 -17.99 43.56 32.28
C HIS A 597 -18.24 45.03 31.97
N SER A 598 -17.84 45.91 32.89
CA SER A 598 -18.01 47.36 32.80
C SER A 598 -16.66 48.05 33.04
N PHE A 599 -16.16 48.79 32.06
CA PHE A 599 -14.89 49.51 32.18
C PHE A 599 -15.07 50.83 32.93
N LYS A 600 -14.24 51.07 33.95
CA LYS A 600 -14.32 52.29 34.80
C LYS A 600 -13.53 53.50 34.28
N ARG A 601 -12.72 53.30 33.25
CA ARG A 601 -11.88 54.35 32.64
C ARG A 601 -11.80 54.17 31.14
N GLY A 602 -11.64 55.28 30.43
CA GLY A 602 -11.37 55.26 29.00
C GLY A 602 -9.94 54.80 28.72
N GLY A 603 -9.72 54.15 27.59
CA GLY A 603 -8.43 53.60 27.19
C GLY A 603 -8.57 52.48 26.15
N ILE A 604 -7.43 52.01 25.64
CA ILE A 604 -7.35 50.78 24.86
C ILE A 604 -6.99 49.66 25.81
N PHE A 605 -7.87 48.66 25.92
CA PHE A 605 -7.69 47.50 26.78
C PHE A 605 -7.56 46.24 25.94
N THR A 606 -6.59 45.39 26.27
CA THR A 606 -6.43 44.08 25.65
C THR A 606 -7.18 43.05 26.49
N ILE A 607 -8.34 42.63 26.00
CA ILE A 607 -9.08 41.53 26.61
C ILE A 607 -8.39 40.23 26.23
N THR A 608 -7.99 39.47 27.24
CA THR A 608 -7.41 38.13 27.11
C THR A 608 -8.41 37.11 27.63
N LEU A 609 -8.85 36.20 26.76
CA LEU A 609 -9.66 35.06 27.12
C LEU A 609 -8.80 33.81 27.14
N LYS A 610 -8.72 33.11 28.28
CA LYS A 610 -8.18 31.75 28.35
C LYS A 610 -9.32 30.75 28.43
N ILE A 611 -9.36 29.80 27.51
CA ILE A 611 -10.33 28.70 27.47
C ILE A 611 -9.60 27.43 27.89
N LYS A 612 -10.10 26.73 28.90
CA LYS A 612 -9.57 25.45 29.35
C LYS A 612 -10.61 24.35 29.19
N THR A 613 -10.34 23.39 28.32
CA THR A 613 -11.18 22.20 28.08
C THR A 613 -10.37 20.95 28.39
N GLY A 614 -10.61 20.34 29.55
CA GLY A 614 -9.72 19.31 30.10
C GLY A 614 -8.30 19.85 30.32
N ASN A 615 -7.32 19.28 29.61
CA ASN A 615 -5.91 19.69 29.67
C ASN A 615 -5.51 20.71 28.59
N ILE A 616 -6.43 21.08 27.69
CA ILE A 616 -6.16 22.00 26.58
C ILE A 616 -6.41 23.43 27.05
N VAL A 617 -5.41 24.31 26.94
CA VAL A 617 -5.57 25.76 27.20
C VAL A 617 -5.42 26.54 25.90
N SER A 618 -6.44 27.31 25.53
CA SER A 618 -6.44 28.21 24.37
C SER A 618 -6.47 29.67 24.86
N VAL A 619 -5.76 30.58 24.19
CA VAL A 619 -5.75 32.01 24.55
C VAL A 619 -6.15 32.84 23.35
N ILE A 620 -7.08 33.78 23.53
CA ILE A 620 -7.54 34.71 22.49
C ILE A 620 -7.38 36.13 23.03
N MET A 621 -6.92 37.05 22.20
CA MET A 621 -6.75 38.45 22.56
C MET A 621 -7.51 39.36 21.60
N ILE A 622 -8.21 40.37 22.13
CA ILE A 622 -8.80 41.44 21.33
C ILE A 622 -8.56 42.79 22.01
N ASN A 623 -8.28 43.83 21.22
CA ASN A 623 -8.19 45.19 21.73
C ASN A 623 -9.55 45.88 21.66
N VAL A 624 -9.97 46.49 22.77
CA VAL A 624 -11.22 47.25 22.89
C VAL A 624 -10.88 48.69 23.28
N ASN A 625 -11.44 49.65 22.55
CA ASN A 625 -11.26 51.07 22.84
C ASN A 625 -12.49 51.60 23.59
N ILE A 626 -12.30 52.07 24.82
CA ILE A 626 -13.33 52.65 25.67
C ILE A 626 -13.12 54.17 25.74
N LYS A 627 -14.13 54.95 25.42
CA LYS A 627 -14.13 56.40 25.60
C LYS A 627 -14.36 56.74 27.06
N SER A 628 -13.60 57.71 27.58
CA SER A 628 -13.91 58.32 28.85
C SER A 628 -15.19 59.16 28.72
N ASN A 629 -16.07 59.11 29.73
CA ASN A 629 -17.17 60.06 29.90
C ASN A 629 -16.66 61.44 30.35
N ALA A 630 -15.43 61.83 29.96
CA ALA A 630 -14.96 63.16 30.24
C ALA A 630 -16.02 64.12 29.66
N PRO A 631 -16.59 65.04 30.47
CA PRO A 631 -17.46 66.04 29.90
C PRO A 631 -16.65 66.68 28.78
N THR A 632 -17.23 66.81 27.60
CA THR A 632 -16.74 67.74 26.60
C THR A 632 -16.66 69.08 27.31
N GLN A 633 -15.49 69.41 27.88
CA GLN A 633 -15.13 70.77 28.19
C GLN A 633 -15.30 71.46 26.85
N GLY A 634 -16.32 72.30 26.74
CA GLY A 634 -16.55 73.08 25.55
C GLY A 634 -15.22 73.72 25.18
N TYR A 635 -14.71 73.37 24.01
CA TYR A 635 -13.62 74.14 23.44
C TYR A 635 -14.16 75.56 23.34
N VAL A 636 -13.65 76.46 24.17
CA VAL A 636 -13.78 77.89 23.92
C VAL A 636 -13.06 78.10 22.60
N THR A 637 -13.82 78.33 21.53
CA THR A 637 -13.28 78.90 20.30
C THR A 637 -12.73 80.26 20.68
N ILE A 638 -11.42 80.34 20.95
CA ILE A 638 -10.74 81.63 20.96
C ILE A 638 -10.66 82.03 19.49
N ASN A 639 -11.54 82.94 19.08
CA ASN A 639 -11.36 83.68 17.84
C ASN A 639 -10.01 84.39 17.95
N MET A 640 -9.01 83.93 17.21
CA MET A 640 -7.79 84.72 17.04
C MET A 640 -8.16 85.98 16.26
N PRO A 641 -7.89 87.19 16.78
CA PRO A 641 -8.06 88.41 15.99
C PRO A 641 -7.07 88.41 14.82
N ASP A 642 -7.47 89.11 13.78
CA ASP A 642 -6.90 89.14 12.44
C ASP A 642 -5.36 89.06 12.36
N LEU A 643 -4.90 88.24 11.42
CA LEU A 643 -3.55 88.23 10.87
C LEU A 643 -3.12 89.68 10.54
N TYR A 644 -2.19 90.22 11.32
CA TYR A 644 -1.39 91.36 10.86
C TYR A 644 -0.32 90.85 9.90
N GLU A 645 -0.38 91.35 8.67
CA GLU A 645 0.63 91.25 7.64
C GLU A 645 1.91 91.96 8.10
N ILE A 646 3.01 91.23 8.32
CA ILE A 646 4.33 91.83 8.55
C ILE A 646 5.05 91.89 7.20
N ARG A 647 5.20 93.12 6.67
CA ARG A 647 6.08 93.44 5.55
C ARG A 647 7.54 93.46 6.00
N GLU A 648 8.42 93.07 5.09
CA GLU A 648 9.89 93.06 5.25
C GLU A 648 10.46 94.43 5.64
N GLY A 649 11.37 94.42 6.63
CA GLY A 649 12.36 95.48 6.82
C GLY A 649 12.53 95.97 8.27
N THR A 650 13.78 95.88 8.76
CA THR A 650 14.38 96.60 9.92
C THR A 650 14.17 96.05 11.35
N PRO A 651 15.11 96.30 12.28
CA PRO A 651 15.96 95.26 12.87
C PRO A 651 15.72 95.01 14.37
N THR A 652 16.24 93.87 14.80
CA THR A 652 16.26 93.32 16.15
C THR A 652 16.61 94.32 17.26
N GLN A 653 15.69 94.46 18.23
CA GLN A 653 16.05 94.82 19.60
C GLN A 653 15.54 93.78 20.59
N ASN A 654 16.46 93.36 21.44
CA ASN A 654 16.30 92.39 22.51
C ASN A 654 15.18 92.79 23.49
N ILE A 655 14.22 91.90 23.68
CA ILE A 655 13.43 91.84 24.92
C ILE A 655 13.55 90.42 25.46
N LEU A 656 14.43 90.29 26.45
CA LEU A 656 14.47 89.17 27.40
C LEU A 656 13.17 89.23 28.21
N GLN A 657 12.26 88.30 27.94
CA GLN A 657 11.21 87.93 28.89
C GLN A 657 11.32 86.43 29.16
N THR A 658 11.64 86.13 30.42
CA THR A 658 11.58 84.82 31.05
C THR A 658 10.17 84.24 30.89
N ALA A 659 10.01 83.29 29.97
CA ALA A 659 8.82 82.46 29.88
C ALA A 659 9.03 81.19 30.72
N ASN A 660 8.18 81.02 31.74
CA ASN A 660 8.04 79.75 32.43
C ASN A 660 7.58 78.69 31.43
N VAL A 661 8.40 77.65 31.26
CA VAL A 661 8.08 76.49 30.43
C VAL A 661 7.03 75.66 31.16
N TYR A 662 5.78 75.77 30.71
CA TYR A 662 4.78 74.73 30.96
C TYR A 662 4.93 73.69 29.85
N SER A 663 5.38 72.48 30.21
CA SER A 663 5.40 71.35 29.29
C SER A 663 3.96 70.86 29.08
N TYR A 664 3.41 71.11 27.89
CA TYR A 664 2.20 70.44 27.42
C TYR A 664 2.61 69.31 26.48
N THR A 665 2.35 68.07 26.86
CA THR A 665 2.52 66.90 25.99
C THR A 665 1.26 66.75 25.14
N PHE A 666 1.32 67.10 23.85
CA PHE A 666 0.28 66.76 22.89
C PHE A 666 0.60 65.41 22.25
N SER A 667 -0.29 64.43 22.45
CA SER A 667 -0.30 63.19 21.66
C SER A 667 -1.25 63.39 20.49
N VAL A 668 -0.70 63.54 19.28
CA VAL A 668 -1.48 63.55 18.04
C VAL A 668 -1.63 62.10 17.56
N PRO A 669 -2.85 61.58 17.35
CA PRO A 669 -3.04 60.26 16.76
C PRO A 669 -2.76 60.34 15.25
N THR A 670 -1.72 59.67 14.78
CA THR A 670 -1.49 59.51 13.33
C THR A 670 -2.46 58.50 12.76
N THR A 671 -3.58 58.99 12.23
CA THR A 671 -4.30 58.34 11.14
C THR A 671 -4.16 59.21 9.91
N GLY A 672 -3.57 58.68 8.84
CA GLY A 672 -3.61 59.31 7.52
C GLY A 672 -2.26 59.38 6.84
N SER A 673 -2.01 58.42 5.96
CA SER A 673 -1.00 58.46 4.90
C SER A 673 -1.24 59.65 3.97
N SER A 674 -0.26 60.55 3.88
CA SER A 674 -0.01 61.33 2.66
C SER A 674 1.46 61.74 2.62
N PHE A 675 2.15 61.30 1.56
CA PHE A 675 3.48 61.74 1.20
C PHE A 675 3.39 63.17 0.67
N ILE A 676 4.07 64.11 1.32
CA ILE A 676 4.53 65.34 0.66
C ILE A 676 6.01 65.48 1.02
N SER A 677 6.85 65.17 0.05
CA SER A 677 8.27 65.51 0.09
C SER A 677 8.42 67.01 -0.14
N ASN A 678 9.01 67.72 0.81
CA ASN A 678 9.62 69.02 0.58
C ASN A 678 10.95 69.07 1.32
N TRP A 679 12.01 69.20 0.54
CA TRP A 679 13.37 69.42 1.00
C TRP A 679 13.48 70.85 1.53
N ILE A 680 13.89 71.01 2.79
CA ILE A 680 14.51 72.25 3.26
C ILE A 680 15.84 71.87 3.90
N THR A 681 16.90 72.11 3.15
CA THR A 681 18.29 72.12 3.59
C THR A 681 18.59 73.43 4.31
N ASN A 682 18.90 73.35 5.61
CA ASN A 682 20.00 74.06 6.29
C ASN A 682 19.77 74.04 7.80
N VAL A 683 20.80 73.64 8.57
CA VAL A 683 21.57 74.53 9.46
C VAL A 683 22.36 73.70 10.50
N ASP A 684 23.65 74.04 10.52
CA ASP A 684 24.71 73.99 11.54
C ASP A 684 25.02 72.76 12.40
N TYR A 685 26.30 72.40 12.31
CA TYR A 685 27.01 71.46 13.16
C TYR A 685 27.45 72.12 14.47
N LYS A 686 27.11 71.52 15.62
CA LYS A 686 28.04 71.44 16.77
C LYS A 686 27.63 70.35 17.75
N LYS A 687 28.53 69.36 17.88
CA LYS A 687 28.68 68.38 18.98
C LYS A 687 27.47 67.49 19.29
N THR A 688 27.40 66.33 18.64
CA THR A 688 27.18 65.03 19.31
C THR A 688 27.40 63.87 18.34
N SER A 689 27.84 62.74 18.88
CA SER A 689 28.33 61.56 18.18
C SER A 689 27.34 60.98 17.15
N LEU A 690 27.87 60.64 15.97
CA LEU A 690 27.17 59.96 14.89
C LEU A 690 26.85 58.51 15.28
N TYR A 691 25.58 58.14 15.32
CA TYR A 691 25.15 56.75 15.08
C TYR A 691 24.30 56.76 13.80
N ARG A 692 24.84 56.17 12.73
CA ARG A 692 24.13 55.93 11.46
C ARG A 692 23.23 54.72 11.66
N PHE A 693 21.91 54.92 11.69
CA PHE A 693 20.95 53.84 11.58
C PHE A 693 20.83 53.44 10.11
N PHE A 694 21.06 52.16 9.81
CA PHE A 694 20.55 51.55 8.58
C PHE A 694 19.09 51.17 8.84
N GLU A 695 18.21 51.66 7.99
CA GLU A 695 16.80 51.28 7.94
C GLU A 695 16.70 49.91 7.27
N PHE A 696 16.33 48.88 8.04
CA PHE A 696 15.91 47.59 7.49
C PHE A 696 14.40 47.45 7.73
N SER A 697 13.64 47.49 6.65
CA SER A 697 12.24 47.08 6.64
C SER A 697 12.18 45.55 6.79
N GLY A 698 11.88 45.07 7.99
CA GLY A 698 11.63 43.65 8.25
C GLY A 698 10.60 43.50 9.35
N LYS A 699 9.45 42.91 9.00
CA LYS A 699 8.37 42.59 9.93
C LYS A 699 8.87 41.61 11.01
N GLU A 700 8.57 41.97 12.25
CA GLU A 700 8.38 41.10 13.42
C GLU A 700 9.53 40.16 13.82
N SER A 701 10.25 40.53 14.90
CA SER A 701 10.39 39.67 16.09
C SER A 701 11.16 40.40 17.20
N ASN A 702 10.69 40.19 18.43
CA ASN A 702 11.20 40.80 19.66
C ASN A 702 12.66 40.40 19.95
N ILE A 703 13.55 41.39 20.15
CA ILE A 703 14.89 41.20 20.70
C ILE A 703 14.92 41.87 22.08
N ASN A 704 15.13 41.08 23.13
CA ASN A 704 15.47 41.58 24.47
C ASN A 704 16.95 41.97 24.49
N PHE A 705 17.26 43.22 24.83
CA PHE A 705 18.64 43.64 25.14
C PHE A 705 18.86 43.55 26.65
N LEU A 706 19.71 42.60 27.08
CA LEU A 706 20.31 42.62 28.41
C LEU A 706 21.67 43.32 28.29
N LEU A 707 21.81 44.46 28.97
CA LEU A 707 23.07 45.20 29.02
C LEU A 707 23.92 44.63 30.16
N GLU A 708 24.81 43.69 29.87
CA GLU A 708 25.84 43.25 30.82
C GLU A 708 27.24 43.67 30.38
N THR A 709 27.96 44.22 31.36
CA THR A 709 29.29 44.79 31.22
C THR A 709 30.31 43.64 31.20
N ILE A 710 31.07 43.52 30.11
CA ILE A 710 32.14 42.52 29.99
C ILE A 710 33.34 42.94 30.86
N LYS A 711 33.62 42.14 31.90
CA LYS A 711 34.94 42.05 32.52
C LYS A 711 35.62 40.75 32.08
N VAL A 712 36.85 40.91 31.60
CA VAL A 712 37.75 39.85 31.12
C VAL A 712 38.11 38.90 32.26
N GLY A 713 37.95 37.59 32.05
CA GLY A 713 38.40 36.56 32.99
C GLY A 713 38.22 35.12 32.48
N LYS A 714 39.34 34.40 32.40
CA LYS A 714 39.57 32.97 32.07
C LYS A 714 38.38 32.00 32.21
N ILE A 715 38.20 31.20 31.16
CA ILE A 715 37.37 29.98 31.13
C ILE A 715 38.15 28.85 31.82
N ASN A 716 37.59 28.30 32.90
CA ASN A 716 37.88 26.96 33.40
C ASN A 716 36.57 26.16 33.32
N LEU A 717 36.57 25.08 32.53
CA LEU A 717 35.50 24.09 32.50
C LEU A 717 35.64 23.18 33.72
N ILE A 718 34.73 23.33 34.69
CA ILE A 718 34.50 22.34 35.74
C ILE A 718 33.04 21.90 35.64
N GLN A 719 32.86 20.63 35.29
CA GLN A 719 31.58 19.94 35.32
C GLN A 719 31.27 19.56 36.77
N GLN A 720 30.30 20.22 37.40
CA GLN A 720 29.73 19.81 38.69
C GLN A 720 28.42 19.07 38.45
N ASN A 721 28.40 17.78 38.77
CA ASN A 721 27.17 17.03 38.99
C ASN A 721 26.71 17.24 40.43
N TYR A 722 25.49 17.73 40.60
CA TYR A 722 24.79 17.75 41.87
C TYR A 722 24.22 16.36 42.17
N CYS A 723 24.63 15.76 43.29
CA CYS A 723 23.89 14.70 43.97
C CYS A 723 23.49 15.23 45.35
N ASN A 724 22.18 15.35 45.59
CA ASN A 724 21.63 15.63 46.91
C ASN A 724 21.39 14.31 47.66
N GLY A 725 22.00 14.19 48.85
CA GLY A 725 21.34 13.74 50.08
C GLY A 725 20.85 12.30 50.21
N GLU A 726 21.67 11.51 50.92
CA GLU A 726 21.32 10.62 52.05
C GLU A 726 20.16 9.60 51.90
N PHE A 727 20.51 8.32 51.78
CA PHE A 727 20.20 7.29 52.78
C PHE A 727 21.11 6.06 52.57
N CYS A 728 21.99 5.81 53.54
CA CYS A 728 22.74 4.57 53.68
C CYS A 728 21.93 3.62 54.57
N SER A 729 21.63 2.42 54.08
CA SER A 729 21.42 1.25 54.94
C SER A 729 21.84 -0.01 54.19
N ALA A 730 22.86 -0.66 54.74
CA ALA A 730 23.38 -1.94 54.30
C ALA A 730 22.36 -3.05 54.52
N PHE A 731 22.19 -3.92 53.53
CA PHE A 731 21.82 -5.31 53.72
C PHE A 731 22.64 -6.15 52.75
N ASP A 732 23.50 -6.98 53.33
CA ASP A 732 24.22 -8.06 52.65
C ASP A 732 23.22 -9.12 52.18
N LEU A 733 23.31 -9.49 50.90
CA LEU A 733 22.89 -10.81 50.45
C LEU A 733 23.80 -11.27 49.30
N THR A 734 24.61 -12.26 49.63
CA THR A 734 25.69 -12.81 48.84
C THR A 734 25.18 -13.86 47.82
N MET A 735 25.85 -13.87 46.65
CA MET A 735 25.99 -14.95 45.63
C MET A 735 25.11 -14.88 44.36
N PRO A 736 25.58 -15.40 43.19
CA PRO A 736 26.91 -15.24 42.59
C PRO A 736 26.90 -14.90 41.08
N LEU A 737 28.00 -14.27 40.65
CA LEU A 737 28.69 -14.26 39.34
C LEU A 737 27.96 -13.93 38.00
N ASN A 738 28.26 -12.69 37.54
CA ASN A 738 28.91 -12.30 36.28
C ASN A 738 28.39 -12.77 34.92
N ILE A 739 27.94 -11.80 34.09
CA ILE A 739 28.59 -11.45 32.81
C ILE A 739 28.52 -9.91 32.62
N PHE A 740 29.67 -9.24 32.67
CA PHE A 740 29.88 -7.92 32.07
C PHE A 740 30.41 -8.12 30.64
N SER A 741 29.88 -7.38 29.66
CA SER A 741 30.55 -7.19 28.38
C SER A 741 31.16 -5.79 28.31
N PHE A 742 32.49 -5.72 28.30
CA PHE A 742 33.22 -4.56 27.79
C PHE A 742 33.46 -4.75 26.29
N GLY A 743 33.03 -3.79 25.48
CA GLY A 743 33.36 -3.73 24.07
C GLY A 743 34.75 -3.13 23.88
N TYR A 744 35.64 -3.87 23.22
CA TYR A 744 36.83 -3.33 22.57
C TYR A 744 36.91 -3.86 21.14
N ASN A 745 37.06 -2.92 20.19
CA ASN A 745 37.30 -3.17 18.78
C ASN A 745 38.72 -3.68 18.55
N TYR A 746 38.88 -4.76 17.75
CA TYR A 746 40.09 -4.97 16.95
C TYR A 746 39.76 -5.68 15.62
N LEU A 747 40.34 -5.13 14.55
CA LEU A 747 40.48 -5.68 13.21
C LEU A 747 41.39 -6.92 13.21
N ILE A 748 40.95 -8.07 12.65
CA ILE A 748 41.82 -9.07 11.98
C ILE A 748 41.06 -9.78 10.82
N SER A 749 41.81 -10.00 9.73
CA SER A 749 41.55 -10.65 8.42
C SER A 749 41.32 -12.19 8.50
N PRO A 750 40.88 -12.92 7.43
CA PRO A 750 40.12 -14.16 7.54
C PRO A 750 40.96 -15.44 7.49
N PHE A 751 40.46 -16.51 8.13
CA PHE A 751 40.88 -17.89 7.90
C PHE A 751 39.67 -18.84 7.79
N ASP A 752 39.87 -19.87 6.97
CA ASP A 752 38.97 -20.97 6.60
C ASP A 752 38.27 -21.69 7.77
N TYR A 753 36.99 -21.99 7.60
CA TYR A 753 36.30 -23.00 8.41
C TYR A 753 35.93 -24.23 7.57
N LYS A 754 36.57 -25.36 7.90
CA LYS A 754 36.11 -26.70 7.56
C LYS A 754 34.83 -27.02 8.35
N ARG A 755 33.84 -27.63 7.68
CA ARG A 755 32.62 -28.17 8.29
C ARG A 755 32.96 -29.23 9.35
N VAL A 756 32.39 -29.07 10.54
CA VAL A 756 32.21 -30.14 11.53
C VAL A 756 30.73 -30.49 11.52
N SER A 757 30.40 -31.75 11.22
CA SER A 757 29.04 -32.31 11.32
C SER A 757 28.91 -33.01 12.68
N PHE A 758 27.79 -32.82 13.36
CA PHE A 758 27.40 -33.62 14.53
C PHE A 758 26.13 -34.40 14.17
N GLU A 759 26.14 -35.70 14.47
CA GLU A 759 24.99 -36.59 14.37
C GLU A 759 24.43 -36.76 15.79
N ILE A 760 23.16 -36.38 16.01
CA ILE A 760 22.48 -36.54 17.30
C ILE A 760 21.44 -37.66 17.12
N THR A 761 21.69 -38.82 17.74
CA THR A 761 20.95 -40.06 17.48
C THR A 761 19.89 -40.44 18.52
N ASN A 762 19.47 -39.56 19.44
CA ASN A 762 18.44 -39.91 20.43
C ASN A 762 17.34 -38.86 20.60
N ILE A 763 16.10 -39.33 20.55
CA ILE A 763 14.87 -38.61 20.93
C ILE A 763 14.85 -38.51 22.45
N ILE A 764 14.88 -37.29 23.00
CA ILE A 764 14.63 -37.05 24.43
C ILE A 764 13.14 -36.71 24.58
N PRO A 765 12.31 -37.59 25.16
CA PRO A 765 10.96 -37.19 25.56
C PRO A 765 11.07 -36.15 26.68
N ILE A 766 10.38 -35.03 26.51
CA ILE A 766 10.22 -34.03 27.57
C ILE A 766 8.86 -34.28 28.22
N ASP A 767 8.89 -34.80 29.45
CA ASP A 767 7.69 -34.94 30.27
C ASP A 767 7.51 -33.65 31.09
N VAL A 768 6.37 -32.98 30.93
CA VAL A 768 5.98 -31.83 31.74
C VAL A 768 4.90 -32.26 32.71
N VAL A 769 5.21 -32.27 34.00
CA VAL A 769 4.27 -32.60 35.08
C VAL A 769 3.73 -31.29 35.66
N VAL A 770 2.41 -31.12 35.66
CA VAL A 770 1.75 -29.93 36.23
C VAL A 770 0.86 -30.37 37.40
N PRO A 771 1.02 -29.82 38.62
CA PRO A 771 0.20 -30.18 39.77
C PRO A 771 -1.25 -29.69 39.60
N ALA A 772 -2.22 -30.58 39.85
CA ALA A 772 -3.65 -30.34 39.61
C ALA A 772 -4.37 -29.53 40.72
N THR A 773 -3.72 -28.57 41.37
CA THR A 773 -4.38 -27.72 42.38
C THR A 773 -4.68 -26.32 41.81
N GLY A 774 -5.97 -26.04 41.61
CA GLY A 774 -6.49 -24.69 41.37
C GLY A 774 -6.85 -24.32 39.93
N TYR A 775 -6.61 -25.19 38.94
CA TYR A 775 -6.94 -24.92 37.53
C TYR A 775 -7.80 -26.04 36.93
N THR A 776 -8.81 -25.68 36.13
CA THR A 776 -9.54 -26.66 35.32
C THR A 776 -8.66 -27.11 34.15
N LEU A 777 -8.82 -28.36 33.69
CA LEU A 777 -8.12 -28.90 32.51
C LEU A 777 -8.25 -27.97 31.29
N LYS A 778 -9.41 -27.32 31.14
CA LYS A 778 -9.69 -26.33 30.10
C LYS A 778 -8.79 -25.10 30.19
N SER A 779 -8.58 -24.55 31.39
CA SER A 779 -7.70 -23.38 31.61
C SER A 779 -6.21 -23.68 31.37
N VAL A 780 -5.76 -24.91 31.64
CA VAL A 780 -4.37 -25.34 31.34
C VAL A 780 -4.15 -25.48 29.83
N VAL A 781 -5.11 -26.08 29.12
CA VAL A 781 -5.06 -26.24 27.66
C VAL A 781 -5.18 -24.89 26.94
N GLU A 782 -6.07 -23.99 27.40
CA GLU A 782 -6.22 -22.64 26.83
C GLU A 782 -5.00 -21.74 27.10
N GLY A 783 -4.30 -21.94 28.24
CA GLY A 783 -3.02 -21.27 28.53
C GLY A 783 -1.89 -21.73 27.59
N LEU A 784 -1.81 -23.03 27.30
CA LEU A 784 -0.78 -23.59 26.40
C LEU A 784 -1.04 -23.25 24.93
N ILE A 785 -2.29 -23.11 24.49
CA ILE A 785 -2.63 -22.61 23.14
C ILE A 785 -2.21 -21.14 22.97
N ARG A 786 -2.17 -20.35 24.06
CA ARG A 786 -1.67 -18.96 24.06
C ARG A 786 -0.15 -18.86 24.12
N LEU A 787 0.55 -19.92 24.51
CA LEU A 787 2.01 -20.04 24.41
C LEU A 787 2.40 -20.58 23.02
N GLN A 788 1.94 -19.93 21.95
CA GLN A 788 2.69 -19.97 20.70
C GLN A 788 3.96 -19.12 20.91
N PRO A 789 5.12 -19.53 20.39
CA PRO A 789 6.36 -18.83 20.67
C PRO A 789 6.29 -17.41 20.10
N SER A 790 6.31 -16.41 20.98
CA SER A 790 6.94 -15.13 20.66
C SER A 790 8.40 -15.46 20.36
N SER A 791 8.82 -15.24 19.12
CA SER A 791 10.17 -15.55 18.63
C SER A 791 11.25 -14.95 19.55
N GLU A 792 11.88 -15.78 20.38
CA GLU A 792 13.12 -15.41 21.04
C GLU A 792 14.28 -15.43 20.04
N ARG A 793 15.11 -14.40 20.13
CA ARG A 793 16.26 -14.15 19.25
C ARG A 793 17.36 -15.16 19.53
N ASN A 794 17.82 -15.86 18.50
CA ASN A 794 19.18 -16.41 18.46
C ASN A 794 20.07 -15.49 17.61
N ALA A 795 21.30 -15.27 18.07
CA ALA A 795 22.27 -14.30 17.53
C ALA A 795 22.79 -14.60 16.11
N ASN A 796 22.29 -15.63 15.41
CA ASN A 796 22.85 -16.12 14.15
C ASN A 796 21.88 -16.07 12.94
N GLY A 797 20.85 -15.22 12.97
CA GLY A 797 20.27 -14.69 11.72
C GLY A 797 19.61 -15.67 10.73
N PHE A 798 19.11 -16.83 11.16
CA PHE A 798 18.26 -17.69 10.32
C PHE A 798 16.87 -17.84 10.94
N THR A 799 15.84 -17.40 10.20
CA THR A 799 14.44 -17.76 10.46
C THR A 799 13.93 -18.66 9.34
N ASN A 800 13.54 -19.88 9.70
CA ASN A 800 12.81 -20.79 8.81
C ASN A 800 11.32 -20.42 8.91
N SER A 801 10.75 -19.83 7.86
CA SER A 801 9.34 -19.45 7.76
C SER A 801 8.39 -20.63 7.45
N TYR A 802 8.80 -21.87 7.73
CA TYR A 802 8.09 -23.09 7.29
C TYR A 802 7.28 -23.82 8.38
N LEU A 803 7.01 -23.18 9.52
CA LEU A 803 6.14 -23.74 10.56
C LEU A 803 4.81 -23.00 10.63
N GLN A 804 3.98 -23.16 9.58
CA GLN A 804 2.54 -23.00 9.72
C GLN A 804 1.81 -24.25 9.23
N SER A 805 1.16 -24.91 10.19
CA SER A 805 0.11 -25.94 10.05
C SER A 805 0.46 -27.26 9.35
N LYS A 806 1.14 -28.16 10.07
CA LYS A 806 0.82 -29.60 10.00
C LYS A 806 0.68 -30.15 11.42
N GLN A 807 -0.37 -30.93 11.64
CA GLN A 807 -0.91 -31.35 12.92
C GLN A 807 0.14 -31.90 13.90
N THR A 808 0.47 -31.13 14.94
CA THR A 808 1.00 -31.70 16.18
C THR A 808 -0.11 -32.54 16.80
N LYS A 809 0.07 -33.87 16.90
CA LYS A 809 -0.88 -34.73 17.61
C LYS A 809 -0.59 -34.62 19.11
N PHE A 810 -1.58 -34.21 19.87
CA PHE A 810 -1.56 -34.22 21.33
C PHE A 810 -2.20 -35.51 21.82
N SER A 811 -1.54 -36.23 22.71
CA SER A 811 -2.16 -37.29 23.50
C SER A 811 -2.00 -36.95 24.98
N THR A 812 -3.12 -36.90 25.69
CA THR A 812 -3.17 -36.74 27.14
C THR A 812 -3.46 -38.08 27.79
N GLU A 813 -2.60 -38.51 28.71
CA GLU A 813 -2.85 -39.67 29.56
C GLU A 813 -3.00 -39.20 31.01
N VAL A 814 -4.12 -39.53 31.64
CA VAL A 814 -4.36 -39.24 33.06
C VAL A 814 -3.80 -40.40 33.87
N TYR A 815 -2.71 -40.16 34.59
CA TYR A 815 -2.01 -41.20 35.36
C TYR A 815 -2.58 -41.37 36.77
N SER A 816 -3.14 -40.32 37.37
CA SER A 816 -3.83 -40.38 38.68
C SER A 816 -4.83 -39.23 38.84
N LYS A 817 -5.55 -39.18 39.98
CA LYS A 817 -6.53 -38.12 40.28
C LYS A 817 -5.88 -36.73 40.42
N ASP A 818 -4.57 -36.67 40.65
CA ASP A 818 -3.83 -35.45 40.97
C ASP A 818 -2.72 -35.13 39.95
N GLU A 819 -2.56 -35.94 38.88
CA GLU A 819 -1.50 -35.77 37.87
C GLU A 819 -1.99 -36.00 36.43
N ILE A 820 -1.60 -35.08 35.54
CA ILE A 820 -1.86 -35.18 34.10
C ILE A 820 -0.52 -35.13 33.37
N VAL A 821 -0.24 -36.15 32.55
CA VAL A 821 0.97 -36.22 31.74
C VAL A 821 0.59 -35.92 30.29
N ILE A 822 1.23 -34.89 29.72
CA ILE A 822 1.03 -34.48 28.33
C ILE A 822 2.26 -34.90 27.53
N LYS A 823 2.09 -35.84 26.60
CA LYS A 823 3.17 -36.33 25.75
C LYS A 823 3.19 -35.59 24.41
N PHE A 824 4.37 -35.11 24.03
CA PHE A 824 4.61 -34.47 22.72
C PHE A 824 5.34 -35.45 21.80
N SER A 825 4.94 -35.52 20.54
CA SER A 825 5.71 -36.21 19.49
C SER A 825 5.88 -35.27 18.31
N MET A 826 7.13 -34.95 17.99
CA MET A 826 7.50 -34.20 16.79
C MET A 826 8.25 -35.14 15.84
N PRO A 827 7.91 -35.18 14.53
CA PRO A 827 8.72 -35.89 13.55
C PRO A 827 10.03 -35.14 13.32
N LEU A 828 11.15 -35.85 13.38
CA LEU A 828 12.45 -35.34 12.94
C LEU A 828 12.45 -35.22 11.41
N TYR A 829 12.87 -34.06 10.90
CA TYR A 829 13.31 -33.90 9.52
C TYR A 829 14.83 -33.71 9.55
N GLU A 830 15.54 -34.46 8.69
CA GLU A 830 16.99 -34.30 8.48
C GLU A 830 17.30 -32.88 7.97
N LEU A 831 18.36 -32.29 8.52
CA LEU A 831 18.88 -30.95 8.19
C LEU A 831 20.09 -31.05 7.26
#